data_AF-A0A971JK73-F1
#
_entry.id   AF-A0A971JK73-F1
#
_cell.length_a   1.000
_cell.length_b   1.000
_cell.length_c   1.000
_cell.angle_alpha   90.00
_cell.angle_beta   90.00
_cell.angle_gamma   90.00
#
_symmetry.space_group_name_H-M   'P 1'
#
loop_
_entity.id
_entity.type
_entity.pdbx_description
1 polymer ?
#
loop_
_entity_poly.entity_id
_entity_poly.type
_entity_poly.pdbx_seq_one_letter_code
_entity_poly.pdbx_strand_id
1 'polypeptide(L)'
;MFASAAGRHVLLLPVLLLGALSHAHAETSTIRNAWYSLTLNDDHGVLLRAETGGHFRCTPTFTIVSAQTNPKMALRPAAIKRVNHNVASWEGDPARVPQDTLLKKTAGGAVLAGDGFDARVLKGGTDNRTADLFCAGETRVVTATHSVRAEDSIQFRFQDTPDFTITASLALSDAAREPVLTFRFQARERGYYSVGFTGMPEATPSECDEIWQPLIWQEKRFPGASFLTLAHLCTLPAAMARVKGQCAALVADPEELPFDPLPTLENSRFGVALRNAAGNAQPMIFAPVLGGQGSLMNAGDVFLFRMRLVSASGNCSDTYEKIARDIYGFADYRHNAISSLNDTLNNLLDYGMSGYSQFLEELKGCSYSTDVPGAVKNVSSLNPLNLALVTDNADIYQRRAYPLMEYMLSREKFLFCLDRKQRIQNPSRAMKGPCAPLTELASLYDVFQKANPVFLTLAGKMYGTDRTLNLDVVEKGRSWKNSLALYRATGEKSYLKEATAGADAYIGRRVDRFQTDFNDPDTKKPFFWTEFAPRWIDLMCLYEQTGKRRYLEAARAGARLFAMHVWMSPAIPERDILVNKGGKAPMYWYLKNKGHKQMLAAEETVPAWRLSEMGLTSESSGTCGGHRAIFMANYAPWMLRLGYYARDPFLSDIARSAVVGRYRNFPGYHINTERTTIYEKADYPLRDHRELSVNSFHYNHVWPMMSMLLDYLVSDVFVRSKGRITFPSAFIEGYAYLQNSFYGHQAGEWYGSKGVCLWMPQGVLECDQVELNYLTARGDGRLFIAFANQSKEEVTANVTLNGKLIGGLSGQAKRAKVRQQNSARKPLSIADGVFTVTVKAQGITSVEIGGVEINPTFQPGILGREGRASWSPDYLEMPFGNARAMMLPGLDTDNAYIYLQADDAEFSAVTLHYAQNGASNTVVDDAYPYEFTVPVDDAAAEFKFVLEGLSVDGKTARSEEERFRRAEQ
;
A
#
# COMPACT_ATOMS: atom_id res chain seq x y z
N MET A 1 -25.12 -60.67 -47.84
CA MET A 1 -26.00 -61.78 -48.27
C MET A 1 -27.42 -61.45 -47.82
N PHE A 2 -28.34 -61.39 -48.79
CA PHE A 2 -29.78 -61.69 -48.77
C PHE A 2 -30.62 -61.28 -47.54
N ALA A 3 -31.57 -60.33 -47.68
CA ALA A 3 -32.98 -60.53 -48.10
C ALA A 3 -33.83 -61.21 -46.98
N SER A 4 -35.09 -60.94 -46.68
CA SER A 4 -36.16 -59.98 -47.03
C SER A 4 -37.44 -60.61 -46.45
N ALA A 5 -38.41 -59.82 -45.96
CA ALA A 5 -39.86 -60.11 -45.94
C ALA A 5 -40.35 -61.35 -45.12
N ALA A 6 -41.58 -61.46 -44.61
CA ALA A 6 -42.72 -60.60 -44.34
C ALA A 6 -43.71 -61.47 -43.55
N GLY A 7 -44.59 -60.88 -42.74
CA GLY A 7 -45.68 -61.61 -42.08
C GLY A 7 -46.60 -60.69 -41.31
N ARG A 8 -47.57 -60.09 -42.03
CA ARG A 8 -48.67 -59.30 -41.47
C ARG A 8 -49.81 -60.21 -40.97
N HIS A 9 -50.43 -59.85 -39.86
CA HIS A 9 -51.88 -59.99 -39.67
C HIS A 9 -52.47 -58.65 -39.22
N VAL A 10 -53.62 -58.31 -39.80
CA VAL A 10 -54.32 -57.02 -39.80
C VAL A 10 -55.69 -57.23 -39.13
N LEU A 11 -56.29 -56.09 -38.71
CA LEU A 11 -57.71 -55.78 -38.44
C LEU A 11 -58.14 -55.88 -36.94
N LEU A 12 -58.80 -54.91 -36.31
CA LEU A 12 -59.67 -53.79 -36.76
C LEU A 12 -59.57 -52.57 -35.82
N LEU A 13 -59.68 -51.38 -36.39
CA LEU A 13 -60.02 -50.10 -35.75
C LEU A 13 -61.43 -49.68 -36.19
N PRO A 14 -62.20 -48.97 -35.35
CA PRO A 14 -62.82 -47.73 -35.84
C PRO A 14 -62.78 -46.54 -34.84
N VAL A 15 -62.23 -45.44 -35.35
CA VAL A 15 -62.63 -44.01 -35.31
C VAL A 15 -63.52 -43.48 -34.16
N LEU A 16 -63.04 -42.43 -33.48
CA LEU A 16 -63.74 -41.15 -33.18
C LEU A 16 -62.72 -40.17 -32.53
N LEU A 17 -62.13 -39.25 -33.29
CA LEU A 17 -62.51 -37.84 -33.54
C LEU A 17 -62.28 -36.85 -32.36
N LEU A 18 -61.39 -35.90 -32.63
CA LEU A 18 -61.25 -34.53 -32.11
C LEU A 18 -61.17 -34.29 -30.59
N GLY A 19 -59.94 -33.96 -30.16
CA GLY A 19 -59.66 -33.12 -29.01
C GLY A 19 -58.34 -32.39 -29.25
N ALA A 20 -58.38 -31.30 -29.99
CA ALA A 20 -57.26 -30.39 -30.15
C ALA A 20 -56.97 -29.73 -28.79
N LEU A 21 -56.05 -30.29 -28.02
CA LEU A 21 -55.41 -29.59 -26.92
C LEU A 21 -54.27 -28.76 -27.49
N SER A 22 -54.59 -27.50 -27.71
CA SER A 22 -53.63 -26.41 -27.80
C SER A 22 -52.54 -26.60 -26.73
N HIS A 23 -51.30 -26.81 -27.16
CA HIS A 23 -50.14 -26.46 -26.37
C HIS A 23 -50.12 -24.93 -26.24
N ALA A 24 -50.89 -24.43 -25.28
CA ALA A 24 -50.73 -23.08 -24.77
C ALA A 24 -49.29 -22.97 -24.27
N HIS A 25 -48.52 -22.09 -24.90
CA HIS A 25 -47.19 -21.69 -24.46
C HIS A 25 -47.26 -21.33 -22.96
N ALA A 26 -46.56 -22.10 -22.12
CA ALA A 26 -46.12 -21.59 -20.84
C ALA A 26 -45.04 -20.54 -21.14
N GLU A 27 -45.44 -19.27 -21.23
CA GLU A 27 -44.50 -18.15 -21.31
C GLU A 27 -43.54 -18.25 -20.12
N THR A 28 -42.27 -18.45 -20.43
CA THR A 28 -41.20 -18.65 -19.44
C THR A 28 -41.16 -17.50 -18.43
N SER A 29 -41.20 -17.81 -17.13
CA SER A 29 -41.06 -16.87 -15.98
C SER A 29 -39.63 -16.30 -15.84
N THR A 30 -38.89 -16.25 -16.94
CA THR A 30 -37.47 -15.89 -16.98
C THR A 30 -37.26 -14.55 -17.70
N ILE A 31 -36.50 -13.64 -17.08
CA ILE A 31 -35.98 -12.40 -17.67
C ILE A 31 -34.49 -12.62 -17.97
N ARG A 32 -33.98 -12.12 -19.10
CA ARG A 32 -32.57 -12.32 -19.49
C ARG A 32 -32.00 -11.08 -20.17
N ASN A 33 -30.71 -10.85 -19.96
CA ASN A 33 -29.87 -10.00 -20.81
C ASN A 33 -28.65 -10.82 -21.27
N ALA A 34 -27.63 -10.18 -21.86
CA ALA A 34 -26.43 -10.87 -22.33
C ALA A 34 -25.55 -11.50 -21.23
N TRP A 35 -25.81 -11.20 -19.95
CA TRP A 35 -24.92 -11.56 -18.83
C TRP A 35 -25.61 -12.38 -17.74
N TYR A 36 -26.92 -12.24 -17.56
CA TYR A 36 -27.68 -12.91 -16.51
C TYR A 36 -29.03 -13.40 -17.01
N SER A 37 -29.55 -14.40 -16.29
CA SER A 37 -30.96 -14.78 -16.32
C SER A 37 -31.55 -14.83 -14.91
N LEU A 38 -32.78 -14.33 -14.78
CA LEU A 38 -33.59 -14.33 -13.56
C LEU A 38 -34.80 -15.21 -13.80
N THR A 39 -34.97 -16.29 -13.03
CA THR A 39 -36.17 -17.13 -13.09
C THR A 39 -36.97 -16.98 -11.81
N LEU A 40 -38.21 -16.50 -11.93
CA LEU A 40 -39.15 -16.39 -10.81
C LEU A 40 -39.76 -17.76 -10.51
N ASN A 41 -39.72 -18.16 -9.24
CA ASN A 41 -40.30 -19.40 -8.72
C ASN A 41 -41.67 -19.15 -8.09
N ASP A 42 -42.44 -20.22 -7.89
CA ASP A 42 -43.78 -20.19 -7.30
C ASP A 42 -43.80 -19.62 -5.87
N ASP A 43 -42.70 -19.76 -5.13
CA ASP A 43 -42.54 -19.21 -3.78
C ASP A 43 -41.98 -17.78 -3.76
N HIS A 44 -42.09 -17.07 -4.88
CA HIS A 44 -41.58 -15.71 -5.10
C HIS A 44 -40.06 -15.56 -5.06
N GLY A 45 -39.31 -16.64 -4.79
CA GLY A 45 -37.86 -16.64 -4.89
C GLY A 45 -37.39 -16.48 -6.33
N VAL A 46 -36.21 -15.90 -6.52
CA VAL A 46 -35.61 -15.71 -7.83
C VAL A 46 -34.31 -16.49 -7.92
N LEU A 47 -34.23 -17.37 -8.91
CA LEU A 47 -32.99 -18.01 -9.30
C LEU A 47 -32.23 -17.09 -10.26
N LEU A 48 -31.07 -16.63 -9.83
CA LEU A 48 -30.16 -15.80 -10.60
C LEU A 48 -29.04 -16.69 -11.14
N ARG A 49 -28.80 -16.63 -12.45
CA ARG A 49 -27.68 -17.33 -13.11
C ARG A 49 -26.87 -16.33 -13.92
N ALA A 50 -25.55 -16.34 -13.74
CA ALA A 50 -24.63 -15.61 -14.59
C ALA A 50 -24.24 -16.48 -15.79
N GLU A 51 -24.22 -15.89 -17.00
CA GLU A 51 -23.81 -16.58 -18.22
C GLU A 51 -22.34 -17.01 -18.17
N THR A 52 -21.50 -16.31 -17.40
CA THR A 52 -20.10 -16.66 -17.15
C THR A 52 -19.92 -17.84 -16.19
N GLY A 53 -21.01 -18.45 -15.72
CA GLY A 53 -21.01 -19.40 -14.62
C GLY A 53 -21.16 -18.71 -13.26
N GLY A 54 -21.80 -19.40 -12.32
CA GLY A 54 -22.30 -18.78 -11.09
C GLY A 54 -23.82 -18.84 -11.05
N HIS A 55 -24.40 -19.31 -9.96
CA HIS A 55 -25.81 -19.13 -9.69
C HIS A 55 -26.08 -19.15 -8.19
N PHE A 56 -27.16 -18.47 -7.81
CA PHE A 56 -27.75 -18.63 -6.50
C PHE A 56 -29.23 -18.29 -6.56
N ARG A 57 -29.95 -18.73 -5.52
CA ARG A 57 -31.34 -18.35 -5.30
C ARG A 57 -31.38 -17.28 -4.23
N CYS A 58 -32.11 -16.19 -4.49
CA CYS A 58 -32.44 -15.20 -3.48
C CYS A 58 -33.96 -15.18 -3.23
N THR A 59 -34.36 -14.83 -2.03
CA THR A 59 -35.76 -14.55 -1.67
C THR A 59 -35.96 -13.04 -1.56
N PRO A 60 -37.10 -12.48 -1.96
CA PRO A 60 -37.40 -11.07 -1.75
C PRO A 60 -37.75 -10.85 -0.27
N THR A 61 -36.72 -10.82 0.59
CA THR A 61 -36.83 -10.69 2.05
C THR A 61 -36.05 -9.48 2.54
N PHE A 62 -36.70 -8.66 3.36
CA PHE A 62 -36.11 -7.49 4.00
C PHE A 62 -36.24 -7.56 5.51
N THR A 63 -35.25 -7.01 6.20
CA THR A 63 -35.26 -6.82 7.64
C THR A 63 -35.26 -5.33 7.95
N ILE A 64 -36.30 -4.85 8.62
CA ILE A 64 -36.44 -3.47 9.05
C ILE A 64 -35.97 -3.39 10.50
N VAL A 65 -35.03 -2.49 10.78
CA VAL A 65 -34.62 -2.12 12.14
C VAL A 65 -35.15 -0.72 12.42
N SER A 66 -35.92 -0.55 13.49
CA SER A 66 -36.52 0.73 13.87
C SER A 66 -36.19 1.15 15.31
N ALA A 67 -36.15 2.45 15.56
CA ALA A 67 -35.99 3.04 16.89
C ALA A 67 -36.82 4.32 17.01
N GLN A 68 -37.53 4.50 18.12
CA GLN A 68 -38.34 5.70 18.38
C GLN A 68 -37.49 6.91 18.76
N THR A 69 -36.33 6.67 19.38
CA THR A 69 -35.36 7.70 19.76
C THR A 69 -34.09 7.59 18.92
N ASN A 70 -33.31 8.67 18.87
CA ASN A 70 -32.05 8.65 18.13
C ASN A 70 -31.09 7.63 18.75
N PRO A 71 -30.68 6.58 18.02
CA PRO A 71 -29.77 5.56 18.55
C PRO A 71 -28.31 6.02 18.58
N LYS A 72 -28.04 7.31 18.31
CA LYS A 72 -26.74 7.99 18.39
C LYS A 72 -25.59 7.15 17.83
N MET A 73 -25.68 6.82 16.53
CA MET A 73 -24.68 6.04 15.83
C MET A 73 -23.29 6.66 15.98
N ALA A 74 -22.29 5.82 16.32
CA ALA A 74 -20.89 6.25 16.41
C ALA A 74 -19.93 5.07 16.24
N LEU A 75 -18.70 5.34 15.82
CA LEU A 75 -17.64 4.34 15.81
C LEU A 75 -17.07 4.12 17.22
N ARG A 76 -16.75 2.87 17.56
CA ARG A 76 -16.09 2.46 18.81
C ARG A 76 -15.03 1.38 18.56
N PRO A 77 -13.97 1.30 19.37
CA PRO A 77 -13.01 0.21 19.29
C PRO A 77 -13.69 -1.14 19.55
N ALA A 78 -13.55 -2.08 18.61
CA ALA A 78 -14.11 -3.42 18.73
C ALA A 78 -13.29 -4.27 19.70
N ALA A 79 -13.96 -5.11 20.49
CA ALA A 79 -13.35 -6.13 21.36
C ALA A 79 -12.85 -7.36 20.59
N ILE A 80 -12.26 -7.15 19.42
CA ILE A 80 -11.63 -8.20 18.64
C ILE A 80 -10.25 -8.47 19.22
N LYS A 81 -9.99 -9.71 19.62
CA LYS A 81 -8.71 -10.11 20.18
C LYS A 81 -7.59 -9.86 19.15
N ARG A 82 -6.48 -9.26 19.61
CA ARG A 82 -5.25 -8.98 18.83
C ARG A 82 -5.36 -8.00 17.67
N VAL A 83 -6.54 -7.44 17.39
CA VAL A 83 -6.75 -6.48 16.30
C VAL A 83 -7.19 -5.13 16.86
N ASN A 84 -6.65 -4.07 16.27
CA ASN A 84 -7.14 -2.71 16.45
C ASN A 84 -8.03 -2.37 15.25
N HIS A 85 -9.33 -2.27 15.49
CA HIS A 85 -10.32 -1.92 14.49
C HIS A 85 -11.51 -1.25 15.16
N ASN A 86 -12.12 -0.30 14.48
CA ASN A 86 -13.29 0.43 14.96
C ASN A 86 -14.53 -0.03 14.20
N VAL A 87 -15.62 -0.25 14.91
CA VAL A 87 -16.91 -0.70 14.35
C VAL A 87 -18.01 0.30 14.65
N ALA A 88 -19.04 0.34 13.81
CA ALA A 88 -20.25 1.09 14.09
C ALA A 88 -20.95 0.53 15.33
N SER A 89 -21.55 1.42 16.13
CA SER A 89 -22.28 1.08 17.34
C SER A 89 -23.45 2.03 17.54
N TRP A 90 -24.42 1.60 18.34
CA TRP A 90 -25.66 2.34 18.62
C TRP A 90 -26.00 2.24 20.11
N GLU A 91 -26.52 3.34 20.68
CA GLU A 91 -27.24 3.32 21.94
C GLU A 91 -28.55 2.58 21.77
N GLY A 92 -28.90 1.72 22.73
CA GLY A 92 -30.12 0.93 22.70
C GLY A 92 -30.68 0.65 24.09
N ASP A 93 -31.83 -0.02 24.11
CA ASP A 93 -32.46 -0.48 25.35
C ASP A 93 -31.51 -1.42 26.11
N PRO A 94 -31.13 -1.13 27.37
CA PRO A 94 -30.29 -1.99 28.18
C PRO A 94 -30.80 -3.44 28.34
N ALA A 95 -32.11 -3.67 28.18
CA ALA A 95 -32.68 -5.02 28.18
C ALA A 95 -32.37 -5.82 26.90
N ARG A 96 -32.03 -5.14 25.80
CA ARG A 96 -31.77 -5.72 24.46
C ARG A 96 -30.30 -5.69 24.08
N VAL A 97 -29.54 -4.77 24.67
CA VAL A 97 -28.08 -4.70 24.51
C VAL A 97 -27.45 -5.84 25.31
N PRO A 98 -26.72 -6.78 24.67
CA PRO A 98 -25.98 -7.80 25.40
C PRO A 98 -25.03 -7.11 26.40
N GLN A 99 -24.94 -7.60 27.64
CA GLN A 99 -24.02 -7.02 28.62
C GLN A 99 -22.56 -7.20 28.15
N ASP A 100 -22.07 -6.12 27.56
CA ASP A 100 -20.72 -5.70 27.18
C ASP A 100 -19.63 -6.76 26.93
N THR A 101 -19.59 -7.31 25.71
CA THR A 101 -18.42 -8.07 25.21
C THR A 101 -17.93 -7.69 23.81
N LEU A 102 -18.67 -6.88 23.04
CA LEU A 102 -18.32 -6.56 21.64
C LEU A 102 -17.47 -5.30 21.49
N LEU A 103 -17.48 -4.41 22.48
CA LEU A 103 -16.77 -3.14 22.48
C LEU A 103 -15.68 -3.13 23.55
N LYS A 104 -14.54 -2.51 23.27
CA LYS A 104 -13.49 -2.36 24.30
C LYS A 104 -13.93 -1.26 25.27
N LYS A 105 -14.14 -1.62 26.54
CA LYS A 105 -14.16 -0.65 27.64
C LYS A 105 -12.80 0.04 27.70
N THR A 106 -12.72 1.29 27.28
CA THR A 106 -11.48 2.04 27.34
C THR A 106 -11.19 2.45 28.77
N ALA A 107 -10.17 1.83 29.38
CA ALA A 107 -9.54 2.39 30.58
C ALA A 107 -8.91 3.73 30.19
N GLY A 108 -9.21 4.80 30.94
CA GLY A 108 -8.83 6.20 30.65
C GLY A 108 -7.33 6.53 30.65
N GLY A 109 -6.44 5.63 30.21
CA GLY A 109 -4.99 5.82 30.25
C GLY A 109 -4.18 5.17 29.11
N ALA A 110 -4.78 4.50 28.13
CA ALA A 110 -3.99 3.90 27.05
C ALA A 110 -3.62 4.94 25.95
N VAL A 111 -2.32 5.05 25.70
CA VAL A 111 -1.61 5.97 24.78
C VAL A 111 -1.93 5.67 23.30
N LEU A 112 -3.19 5.80 22.89
CA LEU A 112 -3.59 5.84 21.48
C LEU A 112 -4.12 7.25 21.21
N ALA A 113 -3.21 8.19 21.03
CA ALA A 113 -3.49 9.54 20.56
C ALA A 113 -2.43 9.87 19.50
N GLY A 114 -2.86 10.34 18.34
CA GLY A 114 -1.96 10.58 17.21
C GLY A 114 -2.74 10.82 15.92
N ASP A 115 -2.00 11.09 14.84
CA ASP A 115 -2.56 11.21 13.51
C ASP A 115 -3.41 9.97 13.13
N GLY A 116 -4.57 10.19 12.50
CA GLY A 116 -5.51 9.11 12.13
C GLY A 116 -6.34 8.53 13.28
N PHE A 117 -6.04 8.83 14.54
CA PHE A 117 -6.78 8.33 15.72
C PHE A 117 -7.75 9.38 16.27
N ASP A 118 -9.05 9.17 16.08
CA ASP A 118 -10.09 10.08 16.57
C ASP A 118 -10.42 9.84 18.06
N ALA A 119 -10.17 10.85 18.89
CA ALA A 119 -10.46 10.80 20.33
C ALA A 119 -11.95 10.58 20.64
N ARG A 120 -12.88 11.01 19.77
CA ARG A 120 -14.32 10.77 19.91
C ARG A 120 -14.67 9.28 19.81
N VAL A 121 -13.86 8.53 19.07
CA VAL A 121 -13.97 7.07 18.92
C VAL A 121 -13.29 6.39 20.09
N LEU A 122 -12.02 6.72 20.35
CA LEU A 122 -11.18 6.02 21.33
C LEU A 122 -11.55 6.30 22.79
N LYS A 123 -12.14 7.47 23.09
CA LYS A 123 -12.59 7.83 24.45
C LYS A 123 -14.10 7.86 24.58
N GLY A 124 -14.83 7.47 23.54
CA GLY A 124 -16.28 7.47 23.54
C GLY A 124 -16.84 6.40 24.46
N GLY A 125 -17.85 6.75 25.27
CA GLY A 125 -18.51 5.79 26.16
C GLY A 125 -19.10 4.60 25.41
N THR A 126 -19.02 3.41 26.02
CA THR A 126 -19.55 2.14 25.51
C THR A 126 -20.81 1.68 26.26
N ASP A 127 -21.19 2.38 27.33
CA ASP A 127 -22.35 2.03 28.16
C ASP A 127 -23.64 2.07 27.36
N ASN A 128 -24.48 1.04 27.51
CA ASN A 128 -25.75 0.86 26.80
C ASN A 128 -25.60 0.91 25.27
N ARG A 129 -24.42 0.57 24.74
CA ARG A 129 -24.18 0.48 23.30
C ARG A 129 -23.99 -0.96 22.82
N THR A 130 -24.46 -1.23 21.61
CA THR A 130 -24.18 -2.48 20.89
C THR A 130 -23.51 -2.18 19.55
N ALA A 131 -22.66 -3.10 19.10
CA ALA A 131 -22.11 -3.12 17.75
C ALA A 131 -22.77 -4.20 16.86
N ASP A 132 -23.73 -4.95 17.40
CA ASP A 132 -24.57 -5.84 16.62
C ASP A 132 -25.76 -5.05 16.06
N LEU A 133 -25.83 -4.98 14.73
CA LEU A 133 -26.88 -4.29 14.00
C LEU A 133 -28.30 -4.71 14.40
N PHE A 134 -28.55 -6.00 14.65
CA PHE A 134 -29.91 -6.49 14.97
C PHE A 134 -30.32 -6.19 16.41
N CYS A 135 -29.37 -5.77 17.24
CA CYS A 135 -29.64 -5.27 18.60
C CYS A 135 -29.79 -3.74 18.65
N ALA A 136 -29.55 -3.02 17.55
CA ALA A 136 -29.56 -1.56 17.52
C ALA A 136 -30.98 -0.95 17.59
N GLY A 137 -32.02 -1.74 17.31
CA GLY A 137 -33.42 -1.32 17.30
C GLY A 137 -34.38 -2.51 17.19
N GLU A 138 -35.69 -2.26 17.19
CA GLU A 138 -36.71 -3.29 16.96
C GLU A 138 -36.59 -3.86 15.55
N THR A 139 -36.54 -5.18 15.45
CA THR A 139 -36.30 -5.88 14.18
C THR A 139 -37.58 -6.54 13.72
N ARG A 140 -38.00 -6.27 12.48
CA ARG A 140 -39.13 -6.95 11.81
C ARG A 140 -38.69 -7.45 10.44
N VAL A 141 -38.91 -8.74 10.19
CA VAL A 141 -38.64 -9.37 8.89
C VAL A 141 -39.92 -9.36 8.06
N VAL A 142 -39.81 -9.01 6.79
CA VAL A 142 -40.90 -9.06 5.81
C VAL A 142 -40.42 -9.80 4.56
N THR A 143 -41.25 -10.71 4.05
CA THR A 143 -40.99 -11.46 2.81
C THR A 143 -42.12 -11.18 1.84
N ALA A 144 -41.83 -11.14 0.54
CA ALA A 144 -42.85 -10.87 -0.46
C ALA A 144 -43.96 -11.93 -0.39
N THR A 145 -45.20 -11.45 -0.41
CA THR A 145 -46.41 -12.28 -0.46
C THR A 145 -47.02 -12.34 -1.86
N HIS A 146 -46.51 -11.50 -2.76
CA HIS A 146 -46.92 -11.45 -4.16
C HIS A 146 -45.77 -10.93 -5.02
N SER A 147 -45.64 -11.52 -6.21
CA SER A 147 -44.67 -11.11 -7.22
C SER A 147 -45.33 -11.10 -8.60
N VAL A 148 -45.06 -10.06 -9.39
CA VAL A 148 -45.53 -9.97 -10.77
C VAL A 148 -44.36 -9.59 -11.68
N ARG A 149 -44.24 -10.30 -12.80
CA ARG A 149 -43.30 -9.91 -13.86
C ARG A 149 -43.86 -8.68 -14.59
N ALA A 150 -43.03 -7.67 -14.76
CA ALA A 150 -43.33 -6.47 -15.54
C ALA A 150 -42.16 -6.23 -16.50
N GLU A 151 -42.34 -6.64 -17.77
CA GLU A 151 -41.34 -6.56 -18.84
C GLU A 151 -39.99 -7.17 -18.41
N ASP A 152 -39.02 -6.29 -18.13
CA ASP A 152 -37.63 -6.56 -17.75
C ASP A 152 -37.40 -6.51 -16.24
N SER A 153 -38.48 -6.59 -15.45
CA SER A 153 -38.41 -6.57 -13.99
C SER A 153 -39.37 -7.54 -13.31
N ILE A 154 -39.07 -7.88 -12.06
CA ILE A 154 -39.98 -8.57 -11.14
C ILE A 154 -40.35 -7.59 -10.03
N GLN A 155 -41.64 -7.30 -9.88
CA GLN A 155 -42.18 -6.41 -8.86
C GLN A 155 -42.68 -7.24 -7.68
N PHE A 156 -42.24 -6.88 -6.47
CA PHE A 156 -42.57 -7.56 -5.22
C PHE A 156 -43.44 -6.68 -4.34
N ARG A 157 -44.49 -7.30 -3.80
CA ARG A 157 -45.34 -6.71 -2.76
C ARG A 157 -45.21 -7.51 -1.48
N PHE A 158 -45.31 -6.80 -0.37
CA PHE A 158 -45.14 -7.31 0.97
C PHE A 158 -46.43 -7.09 1.75
N GLN A 159 -46.59 -7.82 2.84
CA GLN A 159 -47.73 -7.58 3.73
C GLN A 159 -47.64 -6.15 4.32
N ASP A 160 -48.74 -5.43 4.23
CA ASP A 160 -48.87 -4.11 4.87
C ASP A 160 -48.70 -4.22 6.38
N THR A 161 -47.92 -3.29 6.95
CA THR A 161 -47.75 -3.19 8.40
C THR A 161 -48.32 -1.85 8.90
N PRO A 162 -48.68 -1.74 10.20
CA PRO A 162 -49.14 -0.46 10.75
C PRO A 162 -48.09 0.65 10.64
N ASP A 163 -46.80 0.28 10.76
CA ASP A 163 -45.71 1.23 10.98
C ASP A 163 -45.01 1.66 9.68
N PHE A 164 -45.14 0.86 8.61
CA PHE A 164 -44.53 1.16 7.30
C PHE A 164 -45.14 0.35 6.14
N THR A 165 -44.80 0.77 4.93
CA THR A 165 -44.97 -0.01 3.69
C THR A 165 -43.64 -0.19 2.99
N ILE A 166 -43.48 -1.32 2.31
CA ILE A 166 -42.33 -1.58 1.46
C ILE A 166 -42.78 -2.23 0.16
N THR A 167 -42.14 -1.81 -0.93
CA THR A 167 -42.22 -2.44 -2.25
C THR A 167 -40.81 -2.59 -2.80
N ALA A 168 -40.60 -3.57 -3.67
CA ALA A 168 -39.30 -3.76 -4.29
C ALA A 168 -39.44 -4.21 -5.74
N SER A 169 -38.44 -3.90 -6.56
CA SER A 169 -38.34 -4.36 -7.94
C SER A 169 -36.94 -4.91 -8.20
N LEU A 170 -36.85 -6.08 -8.83
CA LEU A 170 -35.61 -6.63 -9.36
C LEU A 170 -35.63 -6.49 -10.88
N ALA A 171 -34.90 -5.50 -11.39
CA ALA A 171 -34.81 -5.22 -12.82
C ALA A 171 -33.55 -5.85 -13.41
N LEU A 172 -33.65 -6.31 -14.66
CA LEU A 172 -32.52 -6.76 -15.46
C LEU A 172 -32.69 -6.20 -16.87
N SER A 173 -31.94 -5.15 -17.19
CA SER A 173 -31.96 -4.49 -18.50
C SER A 173 -30.61 -4.63 -19.20
N ASP A 174 -30.51 -4.20 -20.46
CA ASP A 174 -29.22 -4.14 -21.16
C ASP A 174 -28.35 -2.94 -20.72
N ALA A 175 -28.93 -1.93 -20.07
CA ALA A 175 -28.21 -0.75 -19.59
C ALA A 175 -27.35 -1.04 -18.34
N ALA A 176 -27.79 -1.98 -17.50
CA ALA A 176 -27.04 -2.46 -16.34
C ALA A 176 -26.75 -3.95 -16.53
N ARG A 177 -25.47 -4.35 -16.54
CA ARG A 177 -25.09 -5.76 -16.75
C ARG A 177 -25.73 -6.67 -15.69
N GLU A 178 -25.65 -6.28 -14.43
CA GLU A 178 -26.17 -7.04 -13.28
C GLU A 178 -27.63 -6.71 -12.94
N PRO A 179 -28.36 -7.67 -12.34
CA PRO A 179 -29.67 -7.41 -11.76
C PRO A 179 -29.64 -6.31 -10.68
N VAL A 180 -30.50 -5.31 -10.83
CA VAL A 180 -30.65 -4.18 -9.90
C VAL A 180 -31.91 -4.36 -9.07
N LEU A 181 -31.73 -4.56 -7.76
CA LEU A 181 -32.80 -4.56 -6.78
C LEU A 181 -32.99 -3.13 -6.25
N THR A 182 -34.17 -2.56 -6.46
CA THR A 182 -34.58 -1.28 -5.89
C THR A 182 -35.67 -1.53 -4.87
N PHE A 183 -35.57 -0.97 -3.66
CA PHE A 183 -36.70 -0.93 -2.73
C PHE A 183 -37.18 0.50 -2.51
N ARG A 184 -38.48 0.60 -2.24
CA ARG A 184 -39.14 1.82 -1.75
C ARG A 184 -39.77 1.52 -0.41
N PHE A 185 -39.24 2.15 0.62
CA PHE A 185 -39.78 2.14 1.98
C PHE A 185 -40.54 3.44 2.24
N GLN A 186 -41.67 3.36 2.91
CA GLN A 186 -42.41 4.54 3.38
C GLN A 186 -42.88 4.34 4.79
N ALA A 187 -42.47 5.25 5.67
CA ALA A 187 -42.84 5.25 7.07
C ALA A 187 -44.32 5.66 7.22
N ARG A 188 -45.04 5.01 8.14
CA ARG A 188 -46.41 5.38 8.54
C ARG A 188 -46.45 6.06 9.90
N GLU A 189 -45.35 6.00 10.65
CA GLU A 189 -45.14 6.72 11.90
C GLU A 189 -43.77 7.41 11.89
N ARG A 190 -43.56 8.32 12.83
CA ARG A 190 -42.26 9.00 12.97
C ARG A 190 -41.29 8.10 13.73
N GLY A 191 -40.10 7.89 13.18
CA GLY A 191 -39.08 7.07 13.82
C GLY A 191 -37.76 7.06 13.05
N TYR A 192 -36.76 6.41 13.61
CA TYR A 192 -35.52 6.06 12.91
C TYR A 192 -35.69 4.69 12.28
N TYR A 193 -35.45 4.57 10.97
CA TYR A 193 -35.55 3.31 10.24
C TYR A 193 -34.25 2.96 9.55
N SER A 194 -34.02 1.66 9.37
CA SER A 194 -32.98 1.08 8.53
C SER A 194 -33.54 -0.17 7.87
N VAL A 195 -33.40 -0.29 6.55
CA VAL A 195 -33.96 -1.38 5.77
C VAL A 195 -32.81 -2.20 5.19
N GLY A 196 -32.72 -3.45 5.59
CA GLY A 196 -31.71 -4.41 5.13
C GLY A 196 -32.28 -5.40 4.15
N PHE A 197 -31.63 -5.64 3.01
CA PHE A 197 -31.95 -6.81 2.19
C PHE A 197 -31.28 -8.05 2.81
N THR A 198 -32.10 -9.01 3.23
CA THR A 198 -31.72 -10.24 3.94
C THR A 198 -32.21 -11.48 3.20
N GLY A 199 -32.31 -11.34 1.87
CA GLY A 199 -32.79 -12.35 0.94
C GLY A 199 -31.72 -13.10 0.17
N MET A 200 -30.44 -12.78 0.39
CA MET A 200 -29.31 -13.48 -0.24
C MET A 200 -29.22 -14.93 0.27
N PRO A 201 -28.59 -15.86 -0.47
CA PRO A 201 -28.34 -17.20 0.06
C PRO A 201 -27.54 -17.11 1.36
N GLU A 202 -27.96 -17.87 2.36
CA GLU A 202 -27.22 -18.03 3.61
C GLU A 202 -26.53 -19.39 3.67
N ALA A 203 -25.39 -19.44 4.35
CA ALA A 203 -24.68 -20.68 4.66
C ALA A 203 -24.06 -20.61 6.06
N THR A 204 -23.86 -21.75 6.70
CA THR A 204 -23.11 -21.74 7.96
C THR A 204 -21.66 -21.29 7.71
N PRO A 205 -21.01 -20.60 8.66
CA PRO A 205 -19.63 -20.13 8.45
C PRO A 205 -18.64 -21.25 8.13
N SER A 206 -18.88 -22.47 8.63
CA SER A 206 -18.08 -23.66 8.35
C SER A 206 -18.17 -24.14 6.88
N GLU A 207 -19.30 -23.91 6.22
CA GLU A 207 -19.54 -24.30 4.83
C GLU A 207 -18.96 -23.30 3.82
N CYS A 208 -18.60 -22.10 4.27
CA CYS A 208 -17.99 -21.08 3.42
C CYS A 208 -16.56 -21.49 3.04
N ASP A 209 -16.27 -21.49 1.75
CA ASP A 209 -14.92 -21.62 1.21
C ASP A 209 -14.13 -20.34 1.53
N GLU A 210 -14.76 -19.19 1.27
CA GLU A 210 -14.24 -17.84 1.48
C GLU A 210 -15.39 -16.89 1.84
N ILE A 211 -15.04 -15.82 2.55
CA ILE A 211 -15.92 -14.69 2.81
C ILE A 211 -15.21 -13.39 2.48
N TRP A 212 -15.99 -12.35 2.21
CA TRP A 212 -15.48 -11.00 2.23
C TRP A 212 -16.51 -9.94 2.63
N GLN A 213 -16.09 -9.06 3.52
CA GLN A 213 -16.67 -7.76 3.85
C GLN A 213 -15.48 -6.78 3.95
N PRO A 214 -15.62 -5.48 3.63
CA PRO A 214 -14.45 -4.62 3.47
C PRO A 214 -13.55 -4.56 4.71
N LEU A 215 -12.26 -4.27 4.47
CA LEU A 215 -11.19 -4.18 5.47
C LEU A 215 -10.73 -5.55 6.00
N ILE A 216 -11.00 -5.86 7.27
CA ILE A 216 -10.35 -6.99 7.97
C ILE A 216 -11.08 -8.34 7.79
N TRP A 217 -12.26 -8.33 7.18
CA TRP A 217 -13.15 -9.48 7.05
C TRP A 217 -12.93 -10.18 5.71
N GLN A 218 -11.86 -10.95 5.60
CA GLN A 218 -11.50 -11.66 4.38
C GLN A 218 -11.02 -13.07 4.70
N GLU A 219 -10.76 -13.86 3.66
CA GLU A 219 -10.38 -15.27 3.79
C GLU A 219 -11.51 -16.05 4.48
N LYS A 220 -11.31 -16.55 5.70
CA LYS A 220 -12.36 -17.18 6.53
C LYS A 220 -12.52 -16.48 7.89
N ARG A 221 -12.00 -15.25 8.05
CA ARG A 221 -12.09 -14.46 9.28
C ARG A 221 -13.49 -13.88 9.45
N PHE A 222 -14.43 -14.74 9.84
CA PHE A 222 -15.83 -14.40 9.91
C PHE A 222 -16.14 -13.44 11.08
N PRO A 223 -16.96 -12.39 10.88
CA PRO A 223 -17.40 -11.50 11.95
C PRO A 223 -18.05 -12.25 13.13
N GLY A 224 -17.64 -11.91 14.36
CA GLY A 224 -18.20 -12.51 15.58
C GLY A 224 -19.62 -12.03 15.91
N ALA A 225 -20.00 -10.86 15.40
CA ALA A 225 -21.33 -10.26 15.50
C ALA A 225 -21.69 -9.59 14.17
N SER A 226 -22.91 -9.08 14.03
CA SER A 226 -23.39 -8.43 12.81
C SER A 226 -22.82 -7.00 12.68
N PHE A 227 -21.49 -6.90 12.55
CA PHE A 227 -20.79 -5.63 12.40
C PHE A 227 -21.09 -5.00 11.05
N LEU A 228 -21.66 -3.79 11.06
CA LEU A 228 -21.93 -3.02 9.85
C LEU A 228 -20.67 -2.23 9.44
N THR A 229 -20.11 -2.52 8.28
CA THR A 229 -19.09 -1.67 7.65
C THR A 229 -19.77 -0.54 6.90
N LEU A 230 -19.59 0.69 7.37
CA LEU A 230 -20.22 1.88 6.78
C LEU A 230 -19.63 2.23 5.41
N ALA A 231 -20.41 2.88 4.54
CA ALA A 231 -20.04 3.17 3.16
C ALA A 231 -18.66 3.84 3.01
N HIS A 232 -18.32 4.82 3.87
CA HIS A 232 -17.01 5.49 3.80
C HIS A 232 -15.81 4.58 4.10
N LEU A 233 -16.02 3.42 4.74
CA LEU A 233 -14.99 2.40 5.03
C LEU A 233 -14.95 1.27 3.98
N CYS A 234 -15.84 1.31 2.99
CA CYS A 234 -15.94 0.26 2.00
C CYS A 234 -14.93 0.47 0.88
N THR A 235 -13.80 -0.25 0.91
CA THR A 235 -12.82 -0.27 -0.20
C THR A 235 -13.51 -0.60 -1.52
N LEU A 236 -14.49 -1.50 -1.46
CA LEU A 236 -15.54 -1.70 -2.45
C LEU A 236 -16.88 -1.92 -1.71
N PRO A 237 -17.99 -1.24 -2.06
CA PRO A 237 -19.27 -1.34 -1.35
C PRO A 237 -20.05 -2.64 -1.56
N ALA A 238 -19.47 -3.76 -1.15
CA ALA A 238 -20.08 -5.08 -1.27
C ALA A 238 -19.82 -5.97 -0.04
N ALA A 239 -20.63 -7.01 0.09
CA ALA A 239 -20.33 -8.18 0.91
C ALA A 239 -20.50 -9.43 0.05
N MET A 240 -19.74 -10.48 0.32
CA MET A 240 -19.79 -11.72 -0.46
C MET A 240 -19.48 -12.96 0.38
N ALA A 241 -20.09 -14.07 -0.01
CA ALA A 241 -19.79 -15.39 0.51
C ALA A 241 -19.62 -16.36 -0.66
N ARG A 242 -18.58 -17.20 -0.57
CA ARG A 242 -18.31 -18.26 -1.53
C ARG A 242 -18.57 -19.61 -0.89
N VAL A 243 -19.47 -20.38 -1.47
CA VAL A 243 -19.93 -21.69 -0.96
C VAL A 243 -19.93 -22.69 -2.09
N LYS A 244 -19.24 -23.82 -1.91
CA LYS A 244 -19.11 -24.89 -2.92
C LYS A 244 -18.64 -24.33 -4.28
N GLY A 245 -17.72 -23.38 -4.24
CA GLY A 245 -17.16 -22.71 -5.40
C GLY A 245 -18.08 -21.70 -6.10
N GLN A 246 -19.25 -21.37 -5.55
CA GLN A 246 -20.14 -20.33 -6.06
C GLN A 246 -20.05 -19.09 -5.16
N CYS A 247 -19.68 -17.95 -5.72
CA CYS A 247 -19.65 -16.68 -5.02
C CYS A 247 -20.97 -15.92 -5.26
N ALA A 248 -21.63 -15.55 -4.16
CA ALA A 248 -22.78 -14.66 -4.15
C ALA A 248 -22.36 -13.35 -3.48
N ALA A 249 -22.58 -12.23 -4.15
CA ALA A 249 -22.25 -10.91 -3.66
C ALA A 249 -23.44 -9.95 -3.76
N LEU A 250 -23.57 -9.08 -2.78
CA LEU A 250 -24.52 -7.99 -2.76
C LEU A 250 -23.74 -6.67 -2.74
N VAL A 251 -24.03 -5.81 -3.71
CA VAL A 251 -23.23 -4.61 -4.00
C VAL A 251 -24.15 -3.39 -3.94
N ALA A 252 -23.74 -2.31 -3.29
CA ALA A 252 -24.49 -1.06 -3.39
C ALA A 252 -24.37 -0.50 -4.81
N ASP A 253 -25.44 0.07 -5.36
CA ASP A 253 -25.32 0.72 -6.67
C ASP A 253 -24.37 1.95 -6.57
N PRO A 254 -23.51 2.22 -7.57
CA PRO A 254 -22.63 3.39 -7.55
C PRO A 254 -23.34 4.71 -7.29
N GLU A 255 -24.60 4.86 -7.69
CA GLU A 255 -25.41 6.07 -7.41
C GLU A 255 -25.63 6.32 -5.90
N GLU A 256 -25.54 5.27 -5.07
CA GLU A 256 -25.75 5.37 -3.62
C GLU A 256 -24.52 5.87 -2.86
N LEU A 257 -23.35 5.91 -3.51
CA LEU A 257 -22.09 6.41 -2.96
C LEU A 257 -21.52 7.50 -3.88
N PRO A 258 -21.95 8.77 -3.73
CA PRO A 258 -21.46 9.85 -4.58
C PRO A 258 -19.95 10.09 -4.41
N PHE A 259 -19.29 10.51 -5.49
CA PHE A 259 -17.85 10.85 -5.48
C PHE A 259 -17.51 12.14 -4.74
N ASP A 260 -18.42 13.13 -4.80
CA ASP A 260 -18.33 14.46 -4.19
C ASP A 260 -19.68 14.78 -3.53
N PRO A 261 -19.75 15.10 -2.22
CA PRO A 261 -18.63 15.25 -1.29
C PRO A 261 -17.85 13.95 -1.04
N LEU A 262 -16.63 14.08 -0.51
CA LEU A 262 -15.81 12.94 -0.09
C LEU A 262 -16.62 12.07 0.91
N PRO A 263 -16.61 10.72 0.80
CA PRO A 263 -17.31 9.87 1.76
C PRO A 263 -16.75 10.00 3.19
N THR A 264 -17.65 10.23 4.16
CA THR A 264 -17.37 10.33 5.60
C THR A 264 -18.34 9.48 6.42
N LEU A 265 -18.12 9.43 7.74
CA LEU A 265 -19.04 8.78 8.67
C LEU A 265 -20.44 9.38 8.58
N GLU A 266 -20.53 10.71 8.55
CA GLU A 266 -21.77 11.48 8.64
C GLU A 266 -22.65 11.35 7.38
N ASN A 267 -22.02 11.25 6.20
CA ASN A 267 -22.73 11.10 4.92
C ASN A 267 -22.83 9.65 4.43
N SER A 268 -22.45 8.67 5.25
CA SER A 268 -22.61 7.25 4.93
C SER A 268 -24.09 6.88 4.91
N ARG A 269 -24.67 6.81 3.70
CA ARG A 269 -26.09 6.47 3.49
C ARG A 269 -26.41 5.01 3.79
N PHE A 270 -25.45 4.10 3.68
CA PHE A 270 -25.65 2.67 3.90
C PHE A 270 -24.44 2.05 4.59
N GLY A 271 -24.58 0.79 4.97
CA GLY A 271 -23.47 -0.07 5.33
C GLY A 271 -23.68 -1.50 4.84
N VAL A 272 -22.59 -2.27 4.78
CA VAL A 272 -22.58 -3.67 4.35
C VAL A 272 -22.24 -4.58 5.52
N ALA A 273 -22.86 -5.76 5.58
CA ALA A 273 -22.64 -6.74 6.63
C ALA A 273 -22.73 -8.16 6.05
N LEU A 274 -22.10 -9.13 6.72
CA LEU A 274 -22.08 -10.53 6.28
C LEU A 274 -22.69 -11.52 7.26
N ARG A 275 -22.70 -11.22 8.57
CA ARG A 275 -23.32 -12.11 9.56
C ARG A 275 -24.77 -11.71 9.76
N ASN A 276 -25.71 -12.60 9.46
CA ASN A 276 -27.14 -12.36 9.69
C ASN A 276 -27.56 -12.65 11.15
N ALA A 277 -28.82 -12.39 11.47
CA ALA A 277 -29.37 -12.57 12.83
C ALA A 277 -29.30 -14.03 13.33
N ALA A 278 -29.31 -15.01 12.43
CA ALA A 278 -29.13 -16.42 12.77
C ALA A 278 -27.66 -16.81 13.00
N GLY A 279 -26.72 -15.90 12.70
CA GLY A 279 -25.28 -16.14 12.78
C GLY A 279 -24.66 -16.79 11.55
N ASN A 280 -25.43 -16.94 10.47
CA ASN A 280 -24.98 -17.47 9.19
C ASN A 280 -24.30 -16.40 8.34
N ALA A 281 -23.47 -16.83 7.40
CA ALA A 281 -22.89 -15.98 6.37
C ALA A 281 -23.96 -15.70 5.30
N GLN A 282 -24.36 -14.44 5.17
CA GLN A 282 -25.34 -13.95 4.22
C GLN A 282 -24.96 -12.50 3.86
N PRO A 283 -24.63 -12.20 2.58
CA PRO A 283 -24.39 -10.83 2.16
C PRO A 283 -25.61 -9.92 2.39
N MET A 284 -25.40 -8.79 3.07
CA MET A 284 -26.47 -7.84 3.40
C MET A 284 -26.02 -6.40 3.21
N ILE A 285 -26.97 -5.54 2.84
CA ILE A 285 -26.81 -4.08 2.80
C ILE A 285 -27.99 -3.47 3.55
N PHE A 286 -27.70 -2.55 4.47
CA PHE A 286 -28.69 -1.80 5.23
C PHE A 286 -28.65 -0.32 4.86
N ALA A 287 -29.80 0.22 4.49
CA ALA A 287 -29.99 1.61 4.11
C ALA A 287 -31.37 2.15 4.54
N PRO A 288 -31.47 3.37 5.10
CA PRO A 288 -30.35 4.18 5.54
C PRO A 288 -29.63 3.52 6.73
N VAL A 289 -28.42 3.98 7.09
CA VAL A 289 -27.78 3.55 8.35
C VAL A 289 -28.62 4.05 9.52
N LEU A 290 -29.00 3.16 10.44
CA LEU A 290 -29.83 3.54 11.59
C LEU A 290 -29.19 4.69 12.39
N GLY A 291 -29.92 5.79 12.62
CA GLY A 291 -29.41 6.99 13.29
C GLY A 291 -28.48 7.87 12.45
N GLY A 292 -28.21 7.50 11.19
CA GLY A 292 -27.45 8.27 10.22
C GLY A 292 -28.33 9.08 9.25
N GLN A 293 -27.72 9.59 8.18
CA GLN A 293 -28.39 10.40 7.16
C GLN A 293 -29.59 9.65 6.55
N GLY A 294 -30.76 10.28 6.58
CA GLY A 294 -32.00 9.75 6.03
C GLY A 294 -32.74 8.73 6.91
N SER A 295 -32.19 8.37 8.07
CA SER A 295 -32.82 7.37 8.96
C SER A 295 -34.02 7.91 9.73
N LEU A 296 -33.97 9.16 10.18
CA LEU A 296 -35.15 9.81 10.78
C LEU A 296 -36.18 10.11 9.69
N MET A 297 -37.36 9.51 9.80
CA MET A 297 -38.48 9.67 8.88
C MET A 297 -39.73 10.06 9.66
N ASN A 298 -40.56 10.93 9.09
CA ASN A 298 -41.92 11.19 9.53
C ASN A 298 -42.91 10.28 8.79
N ALA A 299 -44.13 10.20 9.29
CA ALA A 299 -45.22 9.53 8.58
C ALA A 299 -45.38 10.12 7.17
N GLY A 300 -45.37 9.26 6.15
CA GLY A 300 -45.46 9.65 4.75
C GLY A 300 -44.12 9.78 4.04
N ASP A 301 -43.00 9.96 4.76
CA ASP A 301 -41.66 10.08 4.17
C ASP A 301 -41.26 8.78 3.47
N VAL A 302 -40.49 8.94 2.38
CA VAL A 302 -40.11 7.85 1.47
C VAL A 302 -38.60 7.74 1.42
N PHE A 303 -38.11 6.50 1.45
CA PHE A 303 -36.71 6.18 1.21
C PHE A 303 -36.57 5.18 0.07
N LEU A 304 -35.68 5.51 -0.86
CA LEU A 304 -35.35 4.70 -2.02
C LEU A 304 -33.88 4.29 -1.93
N PHE A 305 -33.61 3.05 -2.33
CA PHE A 305 -32.24 2.56 -2.39
C PHE A 305 -32.09 1.43 -3.41
N ARG A 306 -30.94 1.41 -4.07
CA ARG A 306 -30.57 0.48 -5.13
C ARG A 306 -29.37 -0.37 -4.72
N MET A 307 -29.44 -1.66 -5.03
CA MET A 307 -28.34 -2.60 -4.86
C MET A 307 -28.32 -3.59 -6.01
N ARG A 308 -27.18 -4.24 -6.23
CA ARG A 308 -26.94 -5.17 -7.33
C ARG A 308 -26.62 -6.55 -6.79
N LEU A 309 -27.19 -7.56 -7.44
CA LEU A 309 -26.98 -8.96 -7.12
C LEU A 309 -25.94 -9.54 -8.10
N VAL A 310 -24.83 -10.03 -7.57
CA VAL A 310 -23.70 -10.50 -8.38
C VAL A 310 -23.42 -11.97 -8.09
N SER A 311 -23.32 -12.78 -9.15
CA SER A 311 -22.86 -14.16 -9.06
C SER A 311 -21.59 -14.37 -9.88
N ALA A 312 -20.69 -15.18 -9.34
CA ALA A 312 -19.46 -15.60 -10.02
C ALA A 312 -19.03 -17.02 -9.56
N SER A 313 -18.26 -17.71 -10.40
CA SER A 313 -17.67 -19.03 -10.09
C SER A 313 -16.20 -18.96 -9.61
N GLY A 314 -15.62 -17.75 -9.54
CA GLY A 314 -14.25 -17.50 -9.07
C GLY A 314 -14.14 -17.42 -7.53
N ASN A 315 -12.94 -17.11 -7.06
CA ASN A 315 -12.71 -16.80 -5.64
C ASN A 315 -13.24 -15.39 -5.29
N CYS A 316 -13.16 -14.99 -4.01
CA CYS A 316 -13.62 -13.66 -3.60
C CYS A 316 -12.82 -12.52 -4.27
N SER A 317 -11.52 -12.71 -4.51
CA SER A 317 -10.67 -11.70 -5.17
C SER A 317 -10.98 -11.52 -6.66
N ASP A 318 -11.39 -12.58 -7.36
CA ASP A 318 -11.84 -12.51 -8.76
C ASP A 318 -13.18 -11.76 -8.85
N THR A 319 -14.08 -12.05 -7.92
CA THR A 319 -15.38 -11.36 -7.80
C THR A 319 -15.19 -9.89 -7.45
N TYR A 320 -14.24 -9.59 -6.57
CA TYR A 320 -13.84 -8.23 -6.22
C TYR A 320 -13.35 -7.44 -7.44
N GLU A 321 -12.46 -8.02 -8.27
CA GLU A 321 -12.04 -7.39 -9.53
C GLU A 321 -13.23 -7.15 -10.46
N LYS A 322 -14.10 -8.16 -10.64
CA LYS A 322 -15.29 -8.04 -11.49
C LYS A 322 -16.16 -6.85 -11.06
N ILE A 323 -16.49 -6.75 -9.77
CA ILE A 323 -17.29 -5.65 -9.23
C ILE A 323 -16.56 -4.31 -9.39
N ALA A 324 -15.25 -4.26 -9.10
CA ALA A 324 -14.46 -3.04 -9.25
C ALA A 324 -14.50 -2.52 -10.69
N ARG A 325 -14.32 -3.39 -11.69
CA ARG A 325 -14.27 -3.01 -13.11
C ARG A 325 -15.65 -2.77 -13.72
N ASP A 326 -16.58 -3.71 -13.52
CA ASP A 326 -17.85 -3.73 -14.25
C ASP A 326 -18.92 -2.84 -13.59
N ILE A 327 -18.86 -2.64 -12.27
CA ILE A 327 -19.87 -1.85 -11.53
C ILE A 327 -19.29 -0.49 -11.13
N TYR A 328 -18.10 -0.43 -10.55
CA TYR A 328 -17.50 0.82 -10.07
C TYR A 328 -16.56 1.51 -11.09
N GLY A 329 -16.37 0.91 -12.27
CA GLY A 329 -15.64 1.52 -13.38
C GLY A 329 -14.12 1.61 -13.17
N PHE A 330 -13.53 0.79 -12.30
CA PHE A 330 -12.09 0.75 -12.12
C PHE A 330 -11.39 0.28 -13.39
N ALA A 331 -10.42 1.06 -13.86
CA ALA A 331 -9.58 0.78 -15.01
C ALA A 331 -8.24 1.48 -14.84
N ASP A 332 -7.30 1.30 -15.76
CA ASP A 332 -6.15 2.20 -15.89
C ASP A 332 -6.63 3.59 -16.37
N TYR A 333 -7.03 4.44 -15.42
CA TYR A 333 -7.62 5.75 -15.69
C TYR A 333 -6.65 6.92 -15.54
N ARG A 334 -5.47 6.69 -14.96
CA ARG A 334 -4.49 7.75 -14.66
C ARG A 334 -3.47 7.93 -15.79
N HIS A 335 -3.13 9.19 -16.01
CA HIS A 335 -2.08 9.67 -16.91
C HIS A 335 -1.39 10.88 -16.27
N ASN A 336 -0.22 11.29 -16.76
CA ASN A 336 0.48 12.44 -16.19
C ASN A 336 -0.16 13.72 -16.72
N ALA A 337 -0.93 14.42 -15.88
CA ALA A 337 -1.60 15.66 -16.29
C ALA A 337 -0.91 16.94 -15.80
N ILE A 338 -0.11 16.86 -14.73
CA ILE A 338 0.40 18.05 -14.02
C ILE A 338 1.92 18.11 -13.93
N SER A 339 2.59 16.96 -14.04
CA SER A 339 4.04 16.80 -13.98
C SER A 339 4.40 15.38 -14.42
N SER A 340 5.60 15.21 -14.99
CA SER A 340 6.19 13.88 -15.15
C SER A 340 6.63 13.36 -13.77
N LEU A 341 6.80 12.04 -13.63
CA LEU A 341 7.36 11.47 -12.40
C LEU A 341 8.84 11.87 -12.21
N ASN A 342 9.56 12.18 -13.29
CA ASN A 342 10.93 12.66 -13.24
C ASN A 342 11.00 14.05 -12.59
N ASP A 343 10.14 14.98 -13.00
CA ASP A 343 10.07 16.32 -12.40
C ASP A 343 9.61 16.26 -10.95
N THR A 344 8.65 15.38 -10.65
CA THR A 344 8.21 15.11 -9.28
C THR A 344 9.36 14.59 -8.41
N LEU A 345 10.18 13.67 -8.93
CA LEU A 345 11.35 13.16 -8.22
C LEU A 345 12.41 14.26 -8.01
N ASN A 346 12.67 15.11 -9.00
CA ASN A 346 13.58 16.25 -8.88
C ASN A 346 13.12 17.22 -7.77
N ASN A 347 11.83 17.59 -7.75
CA ASN A 347 11.27 18.45 -6.70
C ASN A 347 11.37 17.82 -5.31
N LEU A 348 11.21 16.49 -5.22
CA LEU A 348 11.36 15.74 -3.97
C LEU A 348 12.80 15.68 -3.48
N LEU A 349 13.77 15.59 -4.40
CA LEU A 349 15.21 15.63 -4.07
C LEU A 349 15.57 17.01 -3.50
N ASP A 350 15.15 18.08 -4.16
CA ASP A 350 15.32 19.45 -3.67
C ASP A 350 14.67 19.63 -2.30
N TYR A 351 13.44 19.13 -2.12
CA TYR A 351 12.74 19.16 -0.84
C TYR A 351 13.49 18.37 0.25
N GLY A 352 13.92 17.14 -0.02
CA GLY A 352 14.64 16.26 0.90
C GLY A 352 15.97 16.85 1.39
N MET A 353 16.62 17.66 0.56
CA MET A 353 17.85 18.37 0.90
C MET A 353 17.62 19.74 1.56
N SER A 354 16.42 20.31 1.46
CA SER A 354 16.05 21.58 2.09
C SER A 354 15.86 21.48 3.61
N GLY A 355 15.75 22.63 4.29
CA GLY A 355 15.37 22.68 5.71
C GLY A 355 13.91 22.27 5.98
N TYR A 356 13.03 22.32 4.97
CA TYR A 356 11.62 21.95 5.11
C TYR A 356 11.41 20.44 5.28
N SER A 357 12.40 19.60 4.93
CA SER A 357 12.34 18.15 5.19
C SER A 357 12.65 17.78 6.64
N GLN A 358 13.01 18.75 7.49
CA GLN A 358 13.21 18.59 8.94
C GLN A 358 14.20 17.46 9.30
N PHE A 359 15.31 17.37 8.56
CA PHE A 359 16.43 16.52 8.95
C PHE A 359 17.27 17.20 10.04
N LEU A 360 17.42 16.54 11.20
CA LEU A 360 18.20 17.05 12.32
C LEU A 360 19.61 16.45 12.26
N GLU A 361 20.57 17.24 11.78
CA GLU A 361 21.97 16.81 11.56
C GLU A 361 22.61 16.29 12.85
N GLU A 362 22.42 16.99 13.98
CA GLU A 362 22.94 16.62 15.32
C GLU A 362 22.47 15.25 15.81
N LEU A 363 21.27 14.82 15.39
CA LEU A 363 20.69 13.53 15.77
C LEU A 363 20.75 12.51 14.63
N LYS A 364 21.36 12.87 13.50
CA LYS A 364 21.47 12.04 12.28
C LYS A 364 20.13 11.44 11.85
N GLY A 365 19.03 12.20 11.96
CA GLY A 365 17.70 11.64 11.77
C GLY A 365 16.61 12.62 11.36
N CYS A 366 15.56 12.09 10.74
CA CYS A 366 14.39 12.87 10.37
C CYS A 366 13.54 13.18 11.62
N SER A 367 13.13 14.44 11.79
CA SER A 367 12.27 14.86 12.89
C SER A 367 10.99 14.03 12.91
N TYR A 368 10.69 13.45 14.08
CA TYR A 368 9.46 12.71 14.35
C TYR A 368 8.58 13.44 15.38
N SER A 369 8.83 14.75 15.54
CA SER A 369 8.15 15.63 16.50
C SER A 369 6.64 15.75 16.30
N THR A 370 6.13 15.35 15.13
CA THR A 370 4.70 15.33 14.78
C THR A 370 3.92 14.30 15.60
N ASP A 371 4.55 13.17 15.93
CA ASP A 371 3.99 12.09 16.74
C ASP A 371 4.66 12.00 18.12
N VAL A 372 5.98 12.16 18.18
CA VAL A 372 6.79 12.05 19.39
C VAL A 372 7.70 13.29 19.52
N PRO A 373 7.29 14.31 20.30
CA PRO A 373 8.08 15.53 20.48
C PRO A 373 9.52 15.26 20.89
N GLY A 374 10.47 15.93 20.23
CA GLY A 374 11.91 15.81 20.50
C GLY A 374 12.57 14.51 20.02
N ALA A 375 11.85 13.66 19.26
CA ALA A 375 12.41 12.44 18.71
C ALA A 375 12.79 12.57 17.22
N VAL A 376 13.71 11.72 16.80
CA VAL A 376 13.98 11.43 15.38
C VAL A 376 13.66 9.99 15.05
N LYS A 377 13.28 9.74 13.80
CA LYS A 377 12.99 8.40 13.29
C LYS A 377 13.53 8.23 11.89
N ASN A 378 14.22 7.12 11.65
CA ASN A 378 14.72 6.76 10.32
C ASN A 378 14.10 5.43 9.87
N VAL A 379 13.86 5.30 8.56
CA VAL A 379 13.27 4.08 7.98
C VAL A 379 14.34 3.11 7.53
N SER A 380 15.32 3.61 6.76
CA SER A 380 16.45 2.84 6.27
C SER A 380 17.48 3.79 5.68
N SER A 381 18.77 3.50 5.90
CA SER A 381 19.90 4.22 5.28
C SER A 381 19.98 3.98 3.77
N LEU A 382 19.44 2.84 3.31
CA LEU A 382 19.40 2.47 1.90
C LEU A 382 18.54 3.40 1.06
N ASN A 383 17.52 4.06 1.63
CA ASN A 383 16.65 4.96 0.85
C ASN A 383 17.43 6.14 0.26
N PRO A 384 18.04 7.05 1.05
CA PRO A 384 18.86 8.13 0.48
C PRO A 384 20.09 7.61 -0.26
N LEU A 385 20.68 6.47 0.13
CA LEU A 385 21.82 5.88 -0.57
C LEU A 385 21.47 5.48 -2.02
N ASN A 386 20.27 4.93 -2.23
CA ASN A 386 19.73 4.57 -3.54
C ASN A 386 19.67 5.79 -4.45
N LEU A 387 19.13 6.90 -3.93
CA LEU A 387 19.03 8.15 -4.67
C LEU A 387 20.41 8.77 -4.91
N ALA A 388 21.31 8.77 -3.93
CA ALA A 388 22.67 9.26 -4.12
C ALA A 388 23.39 8.55 -5.28
N LEU A 389 23.29 7.21 -5.35
CA LEU A 389 23.94 6.44 -6.42
C LEU A 389 23.34 6.69 -7.80
N VAL A 390 22.00 6.66 -7.92
CA VAL A 390 21.35 6.81 -9.22
C VAL A 390 21.44 8.25 -9.72
N THR A 391 21.37 9.24 -8.83
CA THR A 391 21.50 10.66 -9.19
C THR A 391 22.95 11.13 -9.26
N ASP A 392 23.92 10.26 -8.95
CA ASP A 392 25.34 10.57 -8.93
C ASP A 392 25.67 11.81 -8.08
N ASN A 393 25.13 11.82 -6.86
CA ASN A 393 25.11 12.99 -5.99
C ASN A 393 25.79 12.69 -4.64
N ALA A 394 27.02 13.19 -4.49
CA ALA A 394 27.81 13.05 -3.28
C ALA A 394 27.20 13.79 -2.06
N ASP A 395 26.47 14.89 -2.26
CA ASP A 395 25.87 15.65 -1.16
C ASP A 395 24.75 14.86 -0.48
N ILE A 396 23.93 14.13 -1.26
CA ILE A 396 22.92 13.23 -0.69
C ILE A 396 23.61 12.12 0.12
N TYR A 397 24.72 11.60 -0.39
CA TYR A 397 25.47 10.59 0.33
C TYR A 397 26.00 11.13 1.66
N GLN A 398 26.77 12.21 1.63
CA GLN A 398 27.45 12.77 2.80
C GLN A 398 26.49 13.32 3.84
N ARG A 399 25.41 13.99 3.42
CA ARG A 399 24.51 14.73 4.33
C ARG A 399 23.27 13.96 4.71
N ARG A 400 22.97 12.83 4.06
CA ARG A 400 21.77 12.03 4.35
C ARG A 400 22.11 10.56 4.51
N ALA A 401 22.64 9.91 3.48
CA ALA A 401 22.83 8.46 3.52
C ALA A 401 23.83 8.00 4.59
N TYR A 402 25.00 8.64 4.63
CA TYR A 402 26.08 8.26 5.53
C TYR A 402 25.73 8.53 7.02
N PRO A 403 25.19 9.70 7.42
CA PRO A 403 24.69 9.92 8.78
C PRO A 403 23.58 8.93 9.18
N LEU A 404 22.65 8.63 8.27
CA LEU A 404 21.63 7.60 8.51
C LEU A 404 22.24 6.22 8.70
N MET A 405 23.28 5.86 7.95
CA MET A 405 23.97 4.59 8.12
C MET A 405 24.59 4.49 9.53
N GLU A 406 25.28 5.53 9.99
CA GLU A 406 25.81 5.59 11.36
C GLU A 406 24.68 5.48 12.41
N TYR A 407 23.57 6.20 12.21
CA TYR A 407 22.39 6.10 13.08
C TYR A 407 21.89 4.66 13.16
N MET A 408 21.70 4.02 12.00
CA MET A 408 21.15 2.68 11.89
C MET A 408 22.05 1.61 12.51
N LEU A 409 23.36 1.86 12.56
CA LEU A 409 24.35 0.96 13.17
C LEU A 409 24.50 1.15 14.68
N SER A 410 24.23 2.34 15.20
CA SER A 410 24.53 2.69 16.60
C SER A 410 23.30 2.74 17.51
N ARG A 411 22.11 3.11 17.01
CA ARG A 411 20.90 3.24 17.84
C ARG A 411 20.26 1.88 18.09
N GLU A 412 19.63 1.71 19.25
CA GLU A 412 18.92 0.47 19.62
C GLU A 412 17.63 0.27 18.81
N LYS A 413 16.92 1.36 18.50
CA LYS A 413 15.63 1.35 17.79
C LYS A 413 15.61 2.35 16.64
N PHE A 414 14.68 2.18 15.72
CA PHE A 414 14.41 3.17 14.65
C PHE A 414 13.96 4.53 15.17
N LEU A 415 13.37 4.58 16.37
CA LEU A 415 12.86 5.79 17.02
C LEU A 415 13.78 6.14 18.19
N PHE A 416 14.39 7.33 18.12
CA PHE A 416 15.38 7.80 19.09
C PHE A 416 14.99 9.14 19.72
N CYS A 417 15.19 9.29 21.03
CA CYS A 417 14.94 10.53 21.75
C CYS A 417 15.93 10.72 22.91
N LEU A 418 16.42 11.95 23.08
CA LEU A 418 17.32 12.30 24.19
C LEU A 418 16.59 12.42 25.53
N ASP A 419 15.28 12.73 25.53
CA ASP A 419 14.51 12.92 26.76
C ASP A 419 14.23 11.58 27.46
N ARG A 420 14.89 11.38 28.61
CA ARG A 420 14.75 10.21 29.49
C ARG A 420 13.32 10.00 29.99
N LYS A 421 12.45 11.00 29.95
CA LYS A 421 11.05 10.95 30.41
C LYS A 421 10.06 10.68 29.28
N GLN A 422 10.48 10.72 28.02
CA GLN A 422 9.61 10.45 26.88
C GLN A 422 9.18 8.97 26.87
N ARG A 423 7.87 8.72 26.75
CA ARG A 423 7.29 7.35 26.75
C ARG A 423 6.32 7.11 25.59
N ILE A 424 5.97 8.14 24.83
CA ILE A 424 5.03 8.00 23.70
C ILE A 424 5.69 7.15 22.61
N GLN A 425 5.07 6.01 22.25
CA GLN A 425 5.61 5.03 21.30
C GLN A 425 6.96 4.39 21.68
N ASN A 426 7.36 4.46 22.96
CA ASN A 426 8.55 3.79 23.50
C ASN A 426 9.87 4.06 22.72
N PRO A 427 10.26 5.34 22.52
CA PRO A 427 11.54 5.68 21.91
C PRO A 427 12.68 5.14 22.76
N SER A 428 13.80 4.82 22.11
CA SER A 428 15.03 4.51 22.83
C SER A 428 15.95 5.73 22.89
N ARG A 429 16.66 5.89 24.00
CA ARG A 429 17.86 6.73 24.05
C ARG A 429 19.13 5.91 23.85
N ALA A 430 19.03 4.59 23.91
CA ALA A 430 20.20 3.73 24.01
C ALA A 430 20.93 3.60 22.67
N MET A 431 22.26 3.65 22.76
CA MET A 431 23.17 3.37 21.64
C MET A 431 23.50 1.87 21.57
N LYS A 432 22.48 1.00 21.64
CA LYS A 432 22.65 -0.47 21.66
C LYS A 432 22.44 -1.12 20.29
N GLY A 433 22.83 -0.41 19.23
CA GLY A 433 22.62 -0.84 17.85
C GLY A 433 23.35 -2.14 17.45
N PRO A 434 23.18 -2.56 16.19
CA PRO A 434 22.40 -1.88 15.14
C PRO A 434 20.88 -1.98 15.35
N CYS A 435 20.15 -0.92 14.97
CA CYS A 435 18.72 -0.96 14.70
C CYS A 435 18.39 -1.28 13.24
N ALA A 436 19.39 -1.26 12.35
CA ALA A 436 19.28 -1.83 11.01
C ALA A 436 18.84 -3.31 11.07
N PRO A 437 17.79 -3.71 10.33
CA PRO A 437 17.46 -5.10 10.14
C PRO A 437 18.60 -5.87 9.47
N LEU A 438 18.65 -7.19 9.68
CA LEU A 438 19.67 -8.05 9.07
C LEU A 438 19.68 -7.94 7.54
N THR A 439 18.51 -7.82 6.91
CA THR A 439 18.36 -7.66 5.46
C THR A 439 18.97 -6.36 4.94
N GLU A 440 18.90 -5.27 5.73
CA GLU A 440 19.55 -3.99 5.41
C GLU A 440 21.06 -4.12 5.49
N LEU A 441 21.60 -4.74 6.54
CA LEU A 441 23.04 -5.01 6.67
C LEU A 441 23.57 -5.87 5.51
N ALA A 442 22.85 -6.94 5.15
CA ALA A 442 23.20 -7.78 4.01
C ALA A 442 23.17 -6.99 2.67
N SER A 443 22.21 -6.08 2.52
CA SER A 443 22.11 -5.22 1.33
C SER A 443 23.20 -4.16 1.30
N LEU A 444 23.57 -3.55 2.43
CA LEU A 444 24.70 -2.62 2.52
C LEU A 444 26.02 -3.30 2.12
N TYR A 445 26.24 -4.54 2.58
CA TYR A 445 27.41 -5.32 2.16
C TYR A 445 27.48 -5.49 0.63
N ASP A 446 26.37 -5.81 -0.02
CA ASP A 446 26.31 -5.97 -1.47
C ASP A 446 26.45 -4.63 -2.21
N VAL A 447 25.80 -3.57 -1.72
CA VAL A 447 25.83 -2.22 -2.32
C VAL A 447 27.25 -1.65 -2.35
N PHE A 448 28.02 -1.83 -1.27
CA PHE A 448 29.42 -1.42 -1.19
C PHE A 448 30.39 -2.46 -1.76
N GLN A 449 29.93 -3.24 -2.75
CA GLN A 449 30.76 -4.17 -3.53
C GLN A 449 31.50 -5.18 -2.67
N LYS A 450 30.92 -5.57 -1.52
CA LYS A 450 31.47 -6.52 -0.56
C LYS A 450 32.81 -6.07 0.07
N ALA A 451 33.17 -4.80 -0.08
CA ALA A 451 34.45 -4.24 0.36
C ALA A 451 34.51 -3.94 1.87
N ASN A 452 33.36 -3.72 2.50
CA ASN A 452 33.26 -3.39 3.92
C ASN A 452 32.62 -4.57 4.68
N PRO A 453 33.41 -5.54 5.18
CA PRO A 453 32.91 -6.77 5.79
C PRO A 453 32.09 -6.56 7.07
N VAL A 454 32.21 -5.40 7.72
CA VAL A 454 31.51 -5.12 8.98
C VAL A 454 30.00 -5.31 8.88
N PHE A 455 29.40 -4.98 7.74
CA PHE A 455 27.99 -5.21 7.51
C PHE A 455 27.62 -6.70 7.56
N LEU A 456 28.44 -7.56 6.94
CA LEU A 456 28.26 -9.00 6.99
C LEU A 456 28.56 -9.56 8.39
N THR A 457 29.59 -9.05 9.07
CA THR A 457 29.92 -9.41 10.46
C THR A 457 28.73 -9.14 11.39
N LEU A 458 28.13 -7.95 11.30
CA LEU A 458 26.95 -7.57 12.09
C LEU A 458 25.70 -8.39 11.70
N ALA A 459 25.47 -8.62 10.40
CA ALA A 459 24.38 -9.48 9.93
C ALA A 459 24.50 -10.91 10.49
N GLY A 460 25.71 -11.46 10.51
CA GLY A 460 26.00 -12.77 11.10
C GLY A 460 25.72 -12.83 12.60
N LYS A 461 26.11 -11.80 13.36
CA LYS A 461 25.79 -11.68 14.80
C LYS A 461 24.29 -11.61 15.08
N MET A 462 23.51 -11.02 14.15
CA MET A 462 22.06 -10.94 14.26
C MET A 462 21.34 -12.24 13.88
N TYR A 463 21.95 -13.10 13.07
CA TYR A 463 21.32 -14.34 12.65
C TYR A 463 21.13 -15.29 13.83
N GLY A 464 19.88 -15.66 14.11
CA GLY A 464 19.53 -16.46 15.29
C GLY A 464 19.24 -15.66 16.58
N THR A 465 19.41 -14.34 16.55
CA THR A 465 19.14 -13.46 17.70
C THR A 465 17.87 -12.66 17.47
N ASP A 466 16.85 -12.84 18.30
CA ASP A 466 15.62 -12.05 18.24
C ASP A 466 15.88 -10.61 18.70
N ARG A 467 15.22 -9.63 18.06
CA ARG A 467 15.42 -8.20 18.33
C ARG A 467 14.09 -7.45 18.35
N THR A 468 14.04 -6.32 19.04
CA THR A 468 12.90 -5.40 19.05
C THR A 468 13.36 -4.05 18.49
N LEU A 469 13.21 -3.87 17.18
CA LEU A 469 13.77 -2.72 16.44
C LEU A 469 12.77 -1.57 16.32
N ASN A 470 11.48 -1.89 16.17
CA ASN A 470 10.38 -0.94 16.05
C ASN A 470 9.31 -1.19 17.10
N LEU A 471 8.91 -0.14 17.83
CA LEU A 471 7.95 -0.24 18.93
C LEU A 471 8.34 -1.37 19.90
N ASP A 472 7.43 -2.32 20.13
CA ASP A 472 7.64 -3.51 20.97
C ASP A 472 7.46 -4.82 20.17
N VAL A 473 7.66 -4.77 18.85
CA VAL A 473 7.52 -5.92 17.96
C VAL A 473 8.83 -6.70 17.91
N VAL A 474 8.76 -7.99 18.28
CA VAL A 474 9.91 -8.90 18.22
C VAL A 474 10.05 -9.46 16.81
N GLU A 475 11.19 -9.20 16.19
CA GLU A 475 11.61 -9.76 14.91
C GLU A 475 12.49 -11.00 15.14
N LYS A 476 12.22 -12.05 14.36
CA LYS A 476 12.95 -13.31 14.45
C LYS A 476 14.28 -13.24 13.72
N GLY A 477 15.38 -13.46 14.44
CA GLY A 477 16.73 -13.42 13.88
C GLY A 477 16.99 -14.50 12.84
N ARG A 478 16.45 -15.72 13.06
CA ARG A 478 16.51 -16.85 12.11
C ARG A 478 15.18 -17.03 11.40
N SER A 479 14.95 -16.22 10.38
CA SER A 479 13.78 -16.31 9.49
C SER A 479 14.23 -16.69 8.07
N TRP A 480 13.33 -17.26 7.27
CA TRP A 480 13.63 -17.61 5.88
C TRP A 480 13.97 -16.40 5.00
N LYS A 481 13.45 -15.21 5.36
CA LYS A 481 13.82 -13.93 4.73
C LYS A 481 15.28 -13.58 5.03
N ASN A 482 15.70 -13.72 6.28
CA ASN A 482 17.08 -13.47 6.70
C ASN A 482 18.04 -14.48 6.06
N SER A 483 17.63 -15.75 5.94
CA SER A 483 18.40 -16.74 5.18
C SER A 483 18.52 -16.32 3.71
N LEU A 484 17.45 -15.84 3.06
CA LEU A 484 17.54 -15.33 1.68
C LEU A 484 18.52 -14.15 1.56
N ALA A 485 18.49 -13.22 2.51
CA ALA A 485 19.40 -12.07 2.55
C ALA A 485 20.87 -12.50 2.71
N LEU A 486 21.15 -13.44 3.63
CA LEU A 486 22.50 -13.99 3.79
C LEU A 486 22.96 -14.78 2.55
N TYR A 487 22.08 -15.53 1.90
CA TYR A 487 22.41 -16.17 0.63
C TYR A 487 22.81 -15.16 -0.45
N ARG A 488 22.09 -14.04 -0.58
CA ARG A 488 22.44 -12.99 -1.55
C ARG A 488 23.80 -12.37 -1.23
N ALA A 489 24.08 -12.12 0.04
CA ALA A 489 25.36 -11.57 0.49
C ALA A 489 26.54 -12.54 0.27
N THR A 490 26.40 -13.82 0.66
CA THR A 490 27.52 -14.76 0.74
C THR A 490 27.60 -15.77 -0.40
N GLY A 491 26.50 -16.02 -1.12
CA GLY A 491 26.37 -17.12 -2.08
C GLY A 491 26.28 -18.52 -1.45
N GLU A 492 26.25 -18.63 -0.12
CA GLU A 492 26.26 -19.93 0.57
C GLU A 492 24.94 -20.68 0.39
N LYS A 493 25.00 -21.84 -0.27
CA LYS A 493 23.81 -22.63 -0.66
C LYS A 493 22.99 -23.14 0.53
N SER A 494 23.57 -23.25 1.72
CA SER A 494 22.89 -23.66 2.95
C SER A 494 21.76 -22.68 3.30
N TYR A 495 22.01 -21.37 3.18
CA TYR A 495 21.04 -20.32 3.42
C TYR A 495 19.92 -20.33 2.38
N LEU A 496 20.21 -20.56 1.10
CA LEU A 496 19.15 -20.69 0.08
C LEU A 496 18.26 -21.91 0.33
N LYS A 497 18.85 -23.02 0.79
CA LYS A 497 18.11 -24.23 1.18
C LYS A 497 17.19 -23.93 2.36
N GLU A 498 17.68 -23.23 3.38
CA GLU A 498 16.88 -22.82 4.54
C GLU A 498 15.77 -21.84 4.16
N ALA A 499 16.07 -20.83 3.34
CA ALA A 499 15.09 -19.87 2.82
C ALA A 499 13.97 -20.58 2.05
N THR A 500 14.34 -21.51 1.15
CA THR A 500 13.40 -22.33 0.38
C THR A 500 12.53 -23.19 1.28
N ALA A 501 13.12 -23.93 2.23
CA ALA A 501 12.36 -24.80 3.12
C ALA A 501 11.40 -24.00 4.03
N GLY A 502 11.85 -22.86 4.55
CA GLY A 502 11.01 -22.00 5.38
C GLY A 502 9.89 -21.30 4.61
N ALA A 503 10.14 -20.90 3.36
CA ALA A 503 9.12 -20.37 2.46
C ALA A 503 8.08 -21.42 2.08
N ASP A 504 8.48 -22.69 1.91
CA ASP A 504 7.56 -23.79 1.60
C ASP A 504 6.64 -24.11 2.75
N ALA A 505 7.22 -24.19 3.95
CA ALA A 505 6.45 -24.29 5.16
C ALA A 505 5.51 -23.08 5.32
N TYR A 506 5.89 -21.90 4.82
CA TYR A 506 5.07 -20.68 4.89
C TYR A 506 3.89 -20.73 3.92
N ILE A 507 4.14 -21.13 2.68
CA ILE A 507 3.11 -21.32 1.67
C ILE A 507 2.07 -22.33 2.17
N GLY A 508 2.52 -23.50 2.64
CA GLY A 508 1.61 -24.56 3.10
C GLY A 508 0.74 -24.19 4.31
N ARG A 509 1.18 -23.22 5.14
CA ARG A 509 0.44 -22.79 6.35
C ARG A 509 -0.37 -21.51 6.15
N ARG A 510 0.05 -20.62 5.26
CA ARG A 510 -0.48 -19.24 5.16
C ARG A 510 -1.06 -18.88 3.79
N VAL A 511 -0.64 -19.55 2.71
CA VAL A 511 -1.13 -19.30 1.35
C VAL A 511 -2.10 -20.39 0.93
N ASP A 512 -1.69 -21.66 1.06
CA ASP A 512 -2.53 -22.82 0.71
C ASP A 512 -3.71 -23.00 1.68
N ARG A 513 -3.72 -22.26 2.80
CA ARG A 513 -4.74 -22.30 3.84
C ARG A 513 -5.15 -20.89 4.23
N PHE A 514 -6.41 -20.58 3.96
CA PHE A 514 -7.04 -19.34 4.41
C PHE A 514 -7.12 -19.26 5.92
N GLN A 515 -6.87 -18.06 6.44
CA GLN A 515 -6.94 -17.79 7.88
C GLN A 515 -8.40 -17.74 8.34
N THR A 516 -8.70 -18.46 9.43
CA THR A 516 -10.04 -18.51 10.05
C THR A 516 -10.22 -17.48 11.16
N ASP A 517 -9.12 -16.93 11.67
CA ASP A 517 -9.11 -15.90 12.71
C ASP A 517 -7.91 -14.96 12.55
N PHE A 518 -7.69 -14.10 13.55
CA PHE A 518 -6.56 -13.15 13.61
C PHE A 518 -5.38 -13.69 14.43
N ASN A 519 -5.31 -15.00 14.68
CA ASN A 519 -4.22 -15.65 15.40
C ASN A 519 -3.19 -16.23 14.42
N ASP A 520 -2.76 -15.43 13.45
CA ASP A 520 -1.72 -15.83 12.50
C ASP A 520 -0.39 -16.10 13.25
N PRO A 521 0.22 -17.30 13.12
CA PRO A 521 1.47 -17.62 13.79
C PRO A 521 2.64 -16.76 13.33
N ASP A 522 2.59 -16.25 12.10
CA ASP A 522 3.61 -15.38 11.50
C ASP A 522 3.36 -13.89 11.76
N THR A 523 2.15 -13.54 12.21
CA THR A 523 1.75 -12.17 12.56
C THR A 523 0.79 -12.16 13.76
N LYS A 524 1.34 -12.13 14.99
CA LYS A 524 0.53 -12.30 16.21
C LYS A 524 -0.48 -11.18 16.49
N LYS A 525 -0.26 -9.97 15.99
CA LYS A 525 -1.12 -8.77 16.16
C LYS A 525 -1.08 -7.93 14.89
N PRO A 526 -1.85 -8.28 13.85
CA PRO A 526 -1.84 -7.53 12.60
C PRO A 526 -2.37 -6.11 12.82
N PHE A 527 -1.67 -5.14 12.24
CA PHE A 527 -1.97 -3.72 12.24
C PHE A 527 -1.94 -3.17 10.81
N PHE A 528 -0.85 -3.36 10.08
CA PHE A 528 -0.72 -2.91 8.69
C PHE A 528 -1.31 -3.90 7.69
N TRP A 529 -1.72 -3.45 6.50
CA TRP A 529 -2.33 -4.33 5.49
C TRP A 529 -1.41 -5.46 5.01
N THR A 530 -0.09 -5.23 5.00
CA THR A 530 0.93 -6.26 4.70
C THR A 530 0.93 -7.41 5.71
N GLU A 531 0.37 -7.21 6.89
CA GLU A 531 0.25 -8.20 7.96
C GLU A 531 -1.07 -8.98 7.91
N PHE A 532 -2.10 -8.45 7.22
CA PHE A 532 -3.38 -9.13 6.98
C PHE A 532 -3.34 -10.04 5.75
N ALA A 533 -2.43 -9.76 4.80
CA ALA A 533 -2.18 -10.56 3.61
C ALA A 533 -0.91 -11.45 3.76
N PRO A 534 -0.73 -12.49 2.93
CA PRO A 534 0.53 -13.22 2.85
C PRO A 534 1.73 -12.31 2.51
N ARG A 535 2.96 -12.74 2.85
CA ARG A 535 4.25 -12.06 2.61
C ARG A 535 4.64 -12.09 1.13
N TRP A 536 3.81 -11.48 0.28
CA TRP A 536 3.88 -11.62 -1.17
C TRP A 536 5.10 -10.94 -1.79
N ILE A 537 5.59 -9.84 -1.21
CA ILE A 537 6.84 -9.18 -1.63
C ILE A 537 8.05 -10.11 -1.41
N ASP A 538 8.16 -10.70 -0.22
CA ASP A 538 9.24 -11.62 0.11
C ASP A 538 9.22 -12.89 -0.76
N LEU A 539 8.03 -13.41 -1.04
CA LEU A 539 7.83 -14.54 -1.96
C LEU A 539 8.21 -14.18 -3.40
N MET A 540 7.92 -12.96 -3.83
CA MET A 540 8.34 -12.45 -5.13
C MET A 540 9.87 -12.32 -5.21
N CYS A 541 10.53 -11.79 -4.18
CA CYS A 541 11.99 -11.77 -4.07
C CYS A 541 12.60 -13.17 -4.22
N LEU A 542 11.98 -14.19 -3.62
CA LEU A 542 12.42 -15.57 -3.74
C LEU A 542 12.14 -16.17 -5.13
N TYR A 543 11.05 -15.76 -5.79
CA TYR A 543 10.80 -16.10 -7.20
C TYR A 543 11.89 -15.53 -8.10
N GLU A 544 12.20 -14.24 -7.98
CA GLU A 544 13.25 -13.58 -8.79
C GLU A 544 14.62 -14.23 -8.57
N GLN A 545 14.89 -14.72 -7.36
CA GLN A 545 16.12 -15.45 -7.04
C GLN A 545 16.19 -16.86 -7.65
N THR A 546 15.06 -17.55 -7.79
CA THR A 546 15.04 -19.01 -8.06
C THR A 546 14.35 -19.42 -9.36
N GLY A 547 13.57 -18.54 -9.97
CA GLY A 547 12.71 -18.82 -11.13
C GLY A 547 11.56 -19.81 -10.86
N LYS A 548 11.35 -20.26 -9.61
CA LYS A 548 10.37 -21.31 -9.31
C LYS A 548 8.94 -20.75 -9.30
N ARG A 549 8.11 -21.23 -10.23
CA ARG A 549 6.73 -20.76 -10.45
C ARG A 549 5.85 -20.77 -9.19
N ARG A 550 6.01 -21.74 -8.28
CA ARG A 550 5.21 -21.78 -7.05
C ARG A 550 5.32 -20.53 -6.19
N TYR A 551 6.48 -19.87 -6.17
CA TYR A 551 6.68 -18.65 -5.39
C TYR A 551 6.01 -17.46 -6.09
N LEU A 552 6.02 -17.45 -7.43
CA LEU A 552 5.27 -16.48 -8.22
C LEU A 552 3.75 -16.60 -7.98
N GLU A 553 3.21 -17.82 -8.04
CA GLU A 553 1.78 -18.05 -7.80
C GLU A 553 1.39 -17.68 -6.35
N ALA A 554 2.24 -18.01 -5.38
CA ALA A 554 2.00 -17.66 -3.98
C ALA A 554 2.09 -16.14 -3.74
N ALA A 555 3.05 -15.46 -4.38
CA ALA A 555 3.14 -13.99 -4.36
C ALA A 555 1.90 -13.37 -4.99
N ARG A 556 1.46 -13.86 -6.16
CA ARG A 556 0.23 -13.39 -6.84
C ARG A 556 -1.00 -13.56 -5.94
N ALA A 557 -1.17 -14.72 -5.32
CA ALA A 557 -2.28 -14.98 -4.40
C ALA A 557 -2.29 -14.01 -3.22
N GLY A 558 -1.12 -13.76 -2.61
CA GLY A 558 -1.01 -12.81 -1.51
C GLY A 558 -1.26 -11.35 -1.93
N ALA A 559 -0.80 -10.95 -3.11
CA ALA A 559 -1.05 -9.62 -3.66
C ALA A 559 -2.53 -9.41 -4.01
N ARG A 560 -3.23 -10.46 -4.48
CA ARG A 560 -4.69 -10.42 -4.72
C ARG A 560 -5.50 -10.26 -3.44
N LEU A 561 -5.08 -10.88 -2.34
CA LEU A 561 -5.69 -10.62 -1.02
C LEU A 561 -5.40 -9.19 -0.54
N PHE A 562 -4.16 -8.71 -0.71
CA PHE A 562 -3.82 -7.31 -0.38
C PHE A 562 -4.64 -6.31 -1.19
N ALA A 563 -4.89 -6.58 -2.48
CA ALA A 563 -5.65 -5.71 -3.37
C ALA A 563 -7.08 -5.44 -2.88
N MET A 564 -7.66 -6.30 -2.03
CA MET A 564 -8.98 -6.09 -1.45
C MET A 564 -9.00 -4.97 -0.38
N HIS A 565 -7.82 -4.53 0.08
CA HIS A 565 -7.65 -3.34 0.94
C HIS A 565 -7.49 -2.03 0.16
N VAL A 566 -7.38 -2.10 -1.17
CA VAL A 566 -7.19 -0.92 -2.05
C VAL A 566 -8.55 -0.31 -2.36
N TRP A 567 -8.67 1.02 -2.37
CA TRP A 567 -9.90 1.69 -2.77
C TRP A 567 -10.22 1.45 -4.24
N MET A 568 -11.44 1.01 -4.49
CA MET A 568 -12.05 0.79 -5.80
C MET A 568 -13.37 1.54 -5.94
N SER A 569 -13.63 2.50 -5.04
CA SER A 569 -14.83 3.31 -5.00
C SER A 569 -14.54 4.66 -4.30
N PRO A 570 -15.37 5.69 -4.48
CA PRO A 570 -16.56 5.77 -5.33
C PRO A 570 -16.25 5.69 -6.83
N ALA A 571 -17.28 5.47 -7.67
CA ALA A 571 -17.12 5.57 -9.12
C ALA A 571 -16.72 7.00 -9.52
N ILE A 572 -15.79 7.13 -10.47
CA ILE A 572 -15.30 8.43 -10.93
C ILE A 572 -16.28 8.97 -11.98
N PRO A 573 -16.93 10.13 -11.76
CA PRO A 573 -17.83 10.70 -12.73
C PRO A 573 -17.09 11.42 -13.87
N GLU A 574 -17.65 11.42 -15.08
CA GLU A 574 -17.18 12.21 -16.21
C GLU A 574 -17.61 13.68 -16.10
N ARG A 575 -17.12 14.37 -15.07
CA ARG A 575 -17.35 15.80 -14.85
C ARG A 575 -16.21 16.45 -14.09
N ASP A 576 -16.18 17.77 -14.13
CA ASP A 576 -15.29 18.55 -13.29
C ASP A 576 -15.85 18.77 -11.88
N ILE A 577 -14.96 18.99 -10.93
CA ILE A 577 -15.22 19.24 -9.51
C ILE A 577 -14.62 20.59 -9.13
N LEU A 578 -15.42 21.45 -8.50
CA LEU A 578 -14.95 22.68 -7.86
C LEU A 578 -14.31 22.33 -6.51
N VAL A 579 -13.04 22.67 -6.34
CA VAL A 579 -12.27 22.50 -5.11
C VAL A 579 -11.84 23.84 -4.51
N ASN A 580 -11.39 23.81 -3.25
CA ASN A 580 -10.92 24.98 -2.49
C ASN A 580 -11.98 26.10 -2.34
N LYS A 581 -13.24 25.68 -2.18
CA LYS A 581 -14.44 26.54 -2.13
C LYS A 581 -14.25 27.71 -1.15
N GLY A 582 -14.59 28.92 -1.57
CA GLY A 582 -14.44 30.15 -0.79
C GLY A 582 -13.00 30.62 -0.64
N GLY A 583 -12.08 30.20 -1.51
CA GLY A 583 -10.69 30.63 -1.48
C GLY A 583 -9.85 29.98 -0.39
N LYS A 584 -10.24 28.78 0.08
CA LYS A 584 -9.63 28.11 1.23
C LYS A 584 -9.38 26.63 0.98
N ALA A 585 -8.22 26.16 1.40
CA ALA A 585 -7.93 24.73 1.43
C ALA A 585 -8.74 24.06 2.57
N PRO A 586 -9.08 22.76 2.45
CA PRO A 586 -9.70 22.05 3.55
C PRO A 586 -8.75 21.96 4.76
N MET A 587 -9.32 21.94 5.96
CA MET A 587 -8.56 21.94 7.21
C MET A 587 -8.72 20.61 7.95
N TYR A 588 -7.62 19.88 8.13
CA TYR A 588 -7.62 18.64 8.88
C TYR A 588 -7.85 18.89 10.37
N TRP A 589 -8.86 18.24 10.94
CA TRP A 589 -9.27 18.43 12.34
C TRP A 589 -8.13 18.19 13.34
N TYR A 590 -7.25 17.21 13.06
CA TYR A 590 -6.11 16.89 13.93
C TYR A 590 -5.13 18.06 14.00
N LEU A 591 -4.81 18.65 12.84
CA LEU A 591 -3.90 19.79 12.74
C LEU A 591 -4.52 21.06 13.31
N LYS A 592 -5.84 21.24 13.14
CA LYS A 592 -6.59 22.31 13.83
C LYS A 592 -6.41 22.23 15.34
N ASN A 593 -6.57 21.04 15.93
CA ASN A 593 -6.38 20.83 17.37
C ASN A 593 -4.93 21.02 17.81
N LYS A 594 -3.97 20.91 16.89
CA LYS A 594 -2.54 21.19 17.13
C LYS A 594 -2.19 22.67 16.92
N GLY A 595 -3.13 23.53 16.52
CA GLY A 595 -2.91 24.96 16.34
C GLY A 595 -2.44 25.40 14.94
N HIS A 596 -2.60 24.55 13.92
CA HIS A 596 -2.29 24.92 12.54
C HIS A 596 -3.33 25.90 12.00
N LYS A 597 -2.92 26.77 11.06
CA LYS A 597 -3.82 27.72 10.39
C LYS A 597 -4.34 27.14 9.09
N GLN A 598 -5.61 27.41 8.78
CA GLN A 598 -6.18 27.02 7.48
C GLN A 598 -5.48 27.79 6.35
N MET A 599 -5.08 27.07 5.30
CA MET A 599 -4.41 27.69 4.14
C MET A 599 -5.42 28.41 3.25
N LEU A 600 -4.99 29.54 2.68
CA LEU A 600 -5.68 30.18 1.57
C LEU A 600 -5.30 29.49 0.27
N ALA A 601 -6.27 29.30 -0.61
CA ALA A 601 -6.10 28.58 -1.87
C ALA A 601 -7.13 29.07 -2.88
N ALA A 602 -6.73 29.39 -4.11
CA ALA A 602 -7.69 29.74 -5.15
C ALA A 602 -8.67 28.59 -5.42
N GLU A 603 -9.92 28.94 -5.71
CA GLU A 603 -10.88 27.99 -6.25
C GLU A 603 -10.38 27.44 -7.59
N GLU A 604 -10.52 26.13 -7.78
CA GLU A 604 -10.09 25.45 -9.00
C GLU A 604 -11.19 24.49 -9.45
N THR A 605 -11.41 24.42 -10.76
CA THR A 605 -12.28 23.41 -11.38
C THR A 605 -11.38 22.39 -12.07
N VAL A 606 -11.46 21.12 -11.66
CA VAL A 606 -10.60 20.05 -12.16
C VAL A 606 -11.36 18.76 -12.46
N PRO A 607 -10.93 17.96 -13.44
CA PRO A 607 -11.53 16.66 -13.72
C PRO A 607 -11.55 15.74 -12.50
N ALA A 608 -12.67 15.08 -12.24
CA ALA A 608 -12.87 14.26 -11.03
C ALA A 608 -11.80 13.18 -10.84
N TRP A 609 -11.31 12.59 -11.93
CA TRP A 609 -10.32 11.50 -11.87
C TRP A 609 -9.03 11.90 -11.14
N ARG A 610 -8.60 13.18 -11.21
CA ARG A 610 -7.40 13.66 -10.53
C ARG A 610 -7.51 13.50 -9.02
N LEU A 611 -8.71 13.75 -8.50
CA LEU A 611 -9.04 13.78 -7.08
C LEU A 611 -9.34 12.39 -6.50
N SER A 612 -9.31 11.33 -7.32
CA SER A 612 -9.68 9.96 -6.91
C SER A 612 -8.62 9.28 -6.04
N GLU A 613 -9.08 8.66 -4.97
CA GLU A 613 -8.31 7.81 -4.06
C GLU A 613 -8.15 6.38 -4.58
N MET A 614 -8.81 6.01 -5.68
CA MET A 614 -8.77 4.64 -6.20
C MET A 614 -7.35 4.24 -6.57
N GLY A 615 -6.96 3.03 -6.19
CA GLY A 615 -5.58 2.55 -6.31
C GLY A 615 -4.69 2.89 -5.12
N LEU A 616 -5.19 3.56 -4.07
CA LEU A 616 -4.49 3.73 -2.79
C LEU A 616 -5.12 2.87 -1.69
N THR A 617 -4.44 2.72 -0.55
CA THR A 617 -4.99 2.09 0.67
C THR A 617 -5.06 3.14 1.78
N SER A 618 -5.87 2.96 2.81
CA SER A 618 -5.57 3.61 4.11
C SER A 618 -4.27 3.04 4.69
N GLU A 619 -3.79 3.53 5.82
CA GLU A 619 -2.53 3.04 6.41
C GLU A 619 -2.68 1.66 7.06
N SER A 620 -3.68 1.50 7.93
CA SER A 620 -3.79 0.33 8.82
C SER A 620 -5.23 0.07 9.24
N SER A 621 -5.47 -1.07 9.88
CA SER A 621 -6.79 -1.40 10.44
C SER A 621 -7.23 -0.47 11.57
N GLY A 622 -6.28 0.15 12.27
CA GLY A 622 -6.52 1.06 13.39
C GLY A 622 -6.80 2.50 12.95
N THR A 623 -6.21 2.92 11.83
CA THR A 623 -6.29 4.29 11.31
C THR A 623 -7.22 4.43 10.10
N CYS A 624 -7.78 3.36 9.55
CA CYS A 624 -8.68 3.40 8.38
C CYS A 624 -9.92 4.28 8.52
N GLY A 625 -10.35 4.61 9.75
CA GLY A 625 -11.44 5.57 9.98
C GLY A 625 -11.00 7.04 9.94
N GLY A 626 -9.71 7.32 10.15
CA GLY A 626 -9.15 8.67 10.13
C GLY A 626 -8.29 8.97 8.90
N HIS A 627 -7.69 7.96 8.28
CA HIS A 627 -6.98 8.04 7.01
C HIS A 627 -7.81 7.33 5.96
N ARG A 628 -8.39 8.06 5.00
CA ARG A 628 -9.08 7.41 3.89
C ARG A 628 -8.06 6.71 3.01
N ALA A 629 -7.08 7.44 2.50
CA ALA A 629 -6.00 6.88 1.69
C ALA A 629 -4.65 7.51 2.04
N ILE A 630 -3.54 6.78 1.89
CA ILE A 630 -2.18 7.29 2.07
C ILE A 630 -1.40 7.32 0.74
N PHE A 631 -0.50 8.27 0.59
CA PHE A 631 0.33 8.42 -0.62
C PHE A 631 1.54 7.47 -0.66
N MET A 632 1.84 6.81 0.46
CA MET A 632 2.93 5.81 0.56
C MET A 632 2.52 4.47 -0.06
N ALA A 633 2.44 4.45 -1.39
CA ALA A 633 2.04 3.30 -2.18
C ALA A 633 3.22 2.36 -2.51
N ASN A 634 4.04 2.02 -1.52
CA ASN A 634 5.26 1.22 -1.71
C ASN A 634 4.99 -0.15 -2.37
N TYR A 635 3.77 -0.68 -2.27
CA TYR A 635 3.35 -1.91 -2.98
C TYR A 635 3.27 -1.76 -4.50
N ALA A 636 3.13 -0.53 -5.03
CA ALA A 636 2.89 -0.27 -6.45
C ALA A 636 4.00 -0.82 -7.38
N PRO A 637 5.29 -0.50 -7.19
CA PRO A 637 6.35 -1.06 -8.04
C PRO A 637 6.37 -2.60 -8.02
N TRP A 638 6.15 -3.22 -6.85
CA TRP A 638 6.06 -4.67 -6.72
C TRP A 638 4.87 -5.25 -7.48
N MET A 639 3.68 -4.66 -7.33
CA MET A 639 2.47 -5.08 -8.05
C MET A 639 2.62 -4.91 -9.57
N LEU A 640 3.34 -3.88 -10.03
CA LEU A 640 3.59 -3.66 -11.45
C LEU A 640 4.42 -4.82 -12.05
N ARG A 641 5.54 -5.16 -11.40
CA ARG A 641 6.39 -6.30 -11.82
C ARG A 641 5.68 -7.64 -11.65
N LEU A 642 4.98 -7.85 -10.54
CA LEU A 642 4.23 -9.07 -10.28
C LEU A 642 3.11 -9.27 -11.30
N GLY A 643 2.37 -8.21 -11.63
CA GLY A 643 1.34 -8.23 -12.68
C GLY A 643 1.93 -8.61 -14.04
N TYR A 644 3.14 -8.16 -14.37
CA TYR A 644 3.85 -8.61 -15.56
C TYR A 644 4.24 -10.10 -15.50
N TYR A 645 4.91 -10.55 -14.44
CA TYR A 645 5.36 -11.94 -14.31
C TYR A 645 4.18 -12.93 -14.30
N ALA A 646 3.12 -12.59 -13.57
CA ALA A 646 1.94 -13.42 -13.37
C ALA A 646 0.85 -13.23 -14.44
N ARG A 647 1.02 -12.28 -15.37
CA ARG A 647 0.01 -11.88 -16.36
C ARG A 647 -1.31 -11.45 -15.72
N ASP A 648 -1.20 -10.64 -14.68
CA ASP A 648 -2.32 -10.16 -13.89
C ASP A 648 -2.48 -8.63 -14.06
N PRO A 649 -3.29 -8.18 -15.04
CA PRO A 649 -3.43 -6.75 -15.36
C PRO A 649 -4.11 -5.97 -14.24
N PHE A 650 -4.90 -6.62 -13.36
CA PHE A 650 -5.50 -5.94 -12.21
C PHE A 650 -4.45 -5.36 -11.27
N LEU A 651 -3.40 -6.14 -10.98
CA LEU A 651 -2.30 -5.68 -10.14
C LEU A 651 -1.51 -4.54 -10.82
N SER A 652 -1.30 -4.63 -12.14
CA SER A 652 -0.65 -3.56 -12.90
C SER A 652 -1.48 -2.26 -12.93
N ASP A 653 -2.80 -2.35 -13.12
CA ASP A 653 -3.70 -1.19 -13.14
C ASP A 653 -3.78 -0.51 -11.76
N ILE A 654 -3.78 -1.30 -10.67
CA ILE A 654 -3.67 -0.79 -9.29
C ILE A 654 -2.37 -0.01 -9.13
N ALA A 655 -1.24 -0.61 -9.52
CA ALA A 655 0.07 0.03 -9.39
C ALA A 655 0.14 1.37 -10.14
N ARG A 656 -0.37 1.44 -11.37
CA ARG A 656 -0.42 2.67 -12.16
C ARG A 656 -1.31 3.72 -11.51
N SER A 657 -2.51 3.32 -11.09
CA SER A 657 -3.47 4.20 -10.40
C SER A 657 -2.92 4.77 -9.09
N ALA A 658 -2.04 4.05 -8.41
CA ALA A 658 -1.44 4.46 -7.15
C ALA A 658 -0.36 5.56 -7.27
N VAL A 659 0.28 5.70 -8.44
CA VAL A 659 1.48 6.55 -8.61
C VAL A 659 1.30 7.65 -9.66
N VAL A 660 0.77 7.31 -10.84
CA VAL A 660 0.81 8.20 -12.02
C VAL A 660 -0.05 9.45 -11.82
N GLY A 661 0.52 10.63 -12.11
CA GLY A 661 -0.21 11.91 -12.17
C GLY A 661 -0.81 12.43 -10.85
N ARG A 662 -0.31 12.00 -9.67
CA ARG A 662 -0.90 12.36 -8.36
C ARG A 662 -0.32 13.61 -7.70
N TYR A 663 0.96 13.87 -7.87
CA TYR A 663 1.66 14.88 -7.07
C TYR A 663 2.90 15.41 -7.80
N ARG A 664 3.26 16.67 -7.52
CA ARG A 664 4.44 17.34 -8.08
C ARG A 664 5.61 17.46 -7.12
N ASN A 665 5.38 17.18 -5.84
CA ASN A 665 6.39 17.13 -4.76
C ASN A 665 5.82 16.24 -3.62
N PHE A 666 6.41 16.26 -2.42
CA PHE A 666 5.89 15.52 -1.26
C PHE A 666 4.46 15.98 -0.91
N PRO A 667 3.45 15.10 -1.03
CA PRO A 667 2.04 15.49 -0.90
C PRO A 667 1.55 15.50 0.56
N GLY A 668 2.45 15.35 1.53
CA GLY A 668 2.09 14.93 2.88
C GLY A 668 1.65 13.46 2.92
N TYR A 669 0.93 13.05 3.96
CA TYR A 669 0.74 11.63 4.25
C TYR A 669 -0.54 11.02 3.66
N HIS A 670 -1.67 11.69 3.79
CA HIS A 670 -2.98 11.09 3.52
C HIS A 670 -4.02 12.02 2.89
N ILE A 671 -5.11 11.40 2.42
CA ILE A 671 -6.37 12.01 2.01
C ILE A 671 -7.39 11.70 3.10
N ASN A 672 -8.00 12.72 3.72
CA ASN A 672 -9.04 12.51 4.74
C ASN A 672 -9.91 13.74 5.08
N THR A 673 -9.84 14.82 4.29
CA THR A 673 -10.60 16.04 4.54
C THR A 673 -11.71 16.22 3.51
N GLU A 674 -11.42 16.96 2.43
CA GLU A 674 -12.31 17.18 1.30
C GLU A 674 -11.54 17.01 -0.01
N ARG A 675 -12.26 17.01 -1.13
CA ARG A 675 -11.65 17.03 -2.46
C ARG A 675 -10.85 18.33 -2.64
N THR A 676 -9.55 18.22 -2.89
CA THR A 676 -8.63 19.36 -3.05
C THR A 676 -7.44 19.00 -3.94
N THR A 677 -6.86 20.00 -4.60
CA THR A 677 -5.64 19.89 -5.41
C THR A 677 -4.38 20.35 -4.66
N ILE A 678 -4.50 20.73 -3.38
CA ILE A 678 -3.41 21.41 -2.67
C ILE A 678 -2.19 20.52 -2.47
N TYR A 679 -2.38 19.25 -2.11
CA TYR A 679 -1.28 18.30 -1.99
C TYR A 679 -0.61 17.96 -3.33
N GLU A 680 -1.22 18.34 -4.47
CA GLU A 680 -0.64 18.12 -5.80
C GLU A 680 0.36 19.23 -6.19
N LYS A 681 0.42 20.35 -5.43
CA LYS A 681 1.23 21.51 -5.79
C LYS A 681 2.70 21.31 -5.44
N ALA A 682 3.61 21.76 -6.31
CA ALA A 682 5.04 21.59 -6.13
C ALA A 682 5.58 22.35 -4.91
N ASP A 683 4.97 23.51 -4.63
CA ASP A 683 5.31 24.36 -3.50
C ASP A 683 4.61 23.94 -2.21
N TYR A 684 3.64 23.00 -2.23
CA TYR A 684 2.89 22.57 -1.04
C TYR A 684 3.78 22.31 0.19
N PRO A 685 4.82 21.45 0.10
CA PRO A 685 5.67 21.12 1.25
C PRO A 685 6.72 22.19 1.59
N LEU A 686 6.86 23.26 0.79
CA LEU A 686 7.87 24.32 0.96
C LEU A 686 7.38 25.41 1.93
N ARG A 687 6.93 24.97 3.10
CA ARG A 687 6.33 25.82 4.14
C ARG A 687 6.73 25.34 5.52
N ASP A 688 6.64 26.24 6.49
CA ASP A 688 6.81 25.87 7.88
C ASP A 688 5.72 24.89 8.31
N HIS A 689 6.06 23.95 9.19
CA HIS A 689 5.16 22.86 9.58
C HIS A 689 3.78 23.35 10.05
N ARG A 690 3.71 24.50 10.73
CA ARG A 690 2.47 25.09 11.26
C ARG A 690 1.56 25.72 10.21
N GLU A 691 2.05 25.91 8.99
CA GLU A 691 1.30 26.46 7.87
C GLU A 691 0.65 25.35 7.02
N LEU A 692 1.07 24.10 7.20
CA LEU A 692 0.50 22.93 6.55
C LEU A 692 -0.79 22.51 7.28
N SER A 693 -1.95 22.54 6.62
CA SER A 693 -3.23 22.23 7.27
C SER A 693 -4.14 21.21 6.57
N VAL A 694 -3.78 20.78 5.35
CA VAL A 694 -4.61 19.84 4.56
C VAL A 694 -4.49 18.40 5.01
N ASN A 695 -3.27 17.92 5.27
CA ASN A 695 -2.96 16.59 5.79
C ASN A 695 -1.67 16.61 6.64
N SER A 696 -1.37 15.51 7.33
CA SER A 696 -0.19 15.39 8.21
C SER A 696 1.10 15.15 7.42
N PHE A 697 2.24 15.45 8.06
CA PHE A 697 3.58 15.25 7.51
C PHE A 697 4.39 14.34 8.45
N HIS A 698 4.98 13.29 7.88
CA HIS A 698 5.90 12.39 8.56
C HIS A 698 7.23 12.44 7.80
N TYR A 699 8.19 13.22 8.31
CA TYR A 699 9.40 13.60 7.58
C TYR A 699 10.33 12.42 7.27
N ASN A 700 10.27 11.39 8.09
CA ASN A 700 10.91 10.09 7.87
C ASN A 700 10.37 9.32 6.63
N HIS A 701 9.25 9.73 6.02
CA HIS A 701 8.67 9.09 4.83
C HIS A 701 9.15 9.70 3.50
N VAL A 702 9.85 10.83 3.53
CA VAL A 702 10.29 11.56 2.33
C VAL A 702 11.24 10.73 1.45
N TRP A 703 12.31 10.18 2.03
CA TRP A 703 13.26 9.32 1.32
C TRP A 703 12.67 7.97 0.86
N PRO A 704 11.87 7.27 1.68
CA PRO A 704 11.13 6.09 1.23
C PRO A 704 10.21 6.35 0.03
N MET A 705 9.57 7.53 -0.05
CA MET A 705 8.74 7.91 -1.18
C MET A 705 9.57 8.11 -2.45
N MET A 706 10.72 8.78 -2.35
CA MET A 706 11.65 8.93 -3.48
C MET A 706 12.14 7.56 -4.01
N SER A 707 12.50 6.65 -3.11
CA SER A 707 12.90 5.28 -3.49
C SER A 707 11.74 4.51 -4.13
N MET A 708 10.50 4.69 -3.66
CA MET A 708 9.31 4.11 -4.29
C MET A 708 9.11 4.62 -5.72
N LEU A 709 9.30 5.92 -5.96
CA LEU A 709 9.16 6.51 -7.30
C LEU A 709 10.26 6.04 -8.26
N LEU A 710 11.50 5.97 -7.78
CA LEU A 710 12.60 5.39 -8.57
C LEU A 710 12.32 3.92 -8.90
N ASP A 711 11.86 3.13 -7.93
CA ASP A 711 11.50 1.73 -8.15
C ASP A 711 10.36 1.59 -9.17
N TYR A 712 9.36 2.47 -9.09
CA TYR A 712 8.28 2.51 -10.07
C TYR A 712 8.79 2.84 -11.48
N LEU A 713 9.65 3.84 -11.64
CA LEU A 713 10.24 4.21 -12.95
C LEU A 713 11.03 3.05 -13.57
N VAL A 714 11.88 2.38 -12.78
CA VAL A 714 12.64 1.20 -13.24
C VAL A 714 11.69 0.06 -13.60
N SER A 715 10.67 -0.18 -12.79
CA SER A 715 9.66 -1.23 -13.01
C SER A 715 8.82 -0.99 -14.26
N ASP A 716 8.38 0.24 -14.50
CA ASP A 716 7.58 0.61 -15.68
C ASP A 716 8.37 0.37 -16.97
N VAL A 717 9.66 0.77 -16.99
CA VAL A 717 10.56 0.49 -18.11
C VAL A 717 10.85 -1.01 -18.25
N PHE A 718 11.06 -1.74 -17.16
CA PHE A 718 11.24 -3.21 -17.20
C PHE A 718 10.02 -3.91 -17.82
N VAL A 719 8.81 -3.58 -17.36
CA VAL A 719 7.56 -4.17 -17.85
C VAL A 719 7.31 -3.82 -19.31
N ARG A 720 7.41 -2.54 -19.69
CA ARG A 720 7.17 -2.10 -21.08
C ARG A 720 8.22 -2.61 -22.06
N SER A 721 9.47 -2.80 -21.62
CA SER A 721 10.54 -3.41 -22.42
C SER A 721 10.44 -4.94 -22.51
N LYS A 722 9.51 -5.56 -21.76
CA LYS A 722 9.38 -7.02 -21.60
C LYS A 722 10.66 -7.65 -21.05
N GLY A 723 11.26 -7.01 -20.06
CA GLY A 723 12.51 -7.43 -19.41
C GLY A 723 13.77 -7.25 -20.24
N ARG A 724 13.72 -6.56 -21.39
CA ARG A 724 14.89 -6.29 -22.23
C ARG A 724 15.73 -5.11 -21.74
N ILE A 725 15.15 -4.25 -20.90
CA ILE A 725 15.89 -3.32 -20.05
C ILE A 725 15.71 -3.82 -18.63
N THR A 726 16.80 -4.17 -17.97
CA THR A 726 16.76 -4.77 -16.63
C THR A 726 17.97 -4.34 -15.82
N PHE A 727 17.76 -4.07 -14.54
CA PHE A 727 18.81 -3.68 -13.60
C PHE A 727 18.71 -4.55 -12.34
N PRO A 728 19.82 -5.10 -11.82
CA PRO A 728 19.81 -5.79 -10.55
C PRO A 728 19.37 -4.88 -9.40
N SER A 729 18.71 -5.47 -8.40
CA SER A 729 18.24 -4.75 -7.22
C SER A 729 18.58 -5.45 -5.90
N ALA A 730 18.96 -4.68 -4.89
CA ALA A 730 18.97 -5.12 -3.50
C ALA A 730 17.62 -4.80 -2.81
N PHE A 731 17.41 -5.28 -1.58
CA PHE A 731 16.12 -5.13 -0.89
C PHE A 731 16.19 -4.09 0.22
N ILE A 732 15.28 -3.11 0.17
CA ILE A 732 15.05 -2.17 1.27
C ILE A 732 13.85 -2.70 2.05
N GLU A 733 14.10 -3.29 3.23
CA GLU A 733 13.00 -3.81 4.08
C GLU A 733 12.20 -2.66 4.71
N GLY A 734 12.87 -1.64 5.25
CA GLY A 734 12.21 -0.61 6.05
C GLY A 734 11.43 -1.19 7.24
N TYR A 735 10.53 -0.42 7.82
CA TYR A 735 9.53 -0.95 8.77
C TYR A 735 8.13 -0.80 8.19
N ALA A 736 7.18 -1.54 8.76
CA ALA A 736 5.78 -1.57 8.32
C ALA A 736 5.64 -2.00 6.84
N TYR A 737 5.22 -1.09 5.97
CA TYR A 737 4.97 -1.34 4.55
C TYR A 737 5.95 -0.58 3.64
N LEU A 738 6.96 0.10 4.19
CA LEU A 738 7.91 0.98 3.46
C LEU A 738 9.02 0.20 2.73
N GLN A 739 8.61 -0.83 1.97
CA GLN A 739 9.48 -1.78 1.28
C GLN A 739 9.73 -1.35 -0.18
N ASN A 740 10.99 -1.26 -0.59
CA ASN A 740 11.40 -0.82 -1.93
C ASN A 740 12.53 -1.69 -2.48
N SER A 741 12.77 -1.60 -3.79
CA SER A 741 13.96 -2.14 -4.43
C SER A 741 15.05 -1.07 -4.51
N PHE A 742 16.29 -1.44 -4.18
CA PHE A 742 17.47 -0.57 -4.28
C PHE A 742 18.15 -0.78 -5.63
N TYR A 743 18.42 0.28 -6.39
CA TYR A 743 19.04 0.19 -7.71
C TYR A 743 20.36 0.99 -7.79
N GLY A 744 21.12 0.78 -8.86
CA GLY A 744 22.33 1.56 -9.16
C GLY A 744 23.64 1.01 -8.59
N HIS A 745 23.60 0.02 -7.68
CA HIS A 745 24.79 -0.65 -7.14
C HIS A 745 25.45 -1.68 -8.09
N GLN A 746 24.79 -2.08 -9.17
CA GLN A 746 25.32 -3.03 -10.15
C GLN A 746 24.90 -2.64 -11.57
N ALA A 747 25.73 -3.01 -12.54
CA ALA A 747 25.41 -2.82 -13.95
C ALA A 747 24.29 -3.79 -14.39
N GLY A 748 23.39 -3.28 -15.22
CA GLY A 748 22.30 -4.02 -15.85
C GLY A 748 22.53 -4.27 -17.34
N GLU A 749 21.41 -4.55 -18.02
CA GLU A 749 21.35 -4.82 -19.44
C GLU A 749 20.33 -3.91 -20.14
N TRP A 750 20.69 -3.44 -21.33
CA TRP A 750 19.87 -2.58 -22.17
C TRP A 750 19.79 -3.12 -23.60
N TYR A 751 18.71 -3.84 -23.93
CA TYR A 751 18.49 -4.50 -25.22
C TYR A 751 19.71 -5.28 -25.73
N GLY A 752 20.35 -6.08 -24.85
CA GLY A 752 21.56 -6.85 -25.14
C GLY A 752 22.88 -6.12 -24.87
N SER A 753 22.88 -4.80 -24.64
CA SER A 753 24.07 -4.09 -24.17
C SER A 753 24.25 -4.35 -22.68
N LYS A 754 25.33 -5.03 -22.31
CA LYS A 754 25.69 -5.30 -20.91
C LYS A 754 26.57 -4.17 -20.35
N GLY A 755 26.80 -4.18 -19.04
CA GLY A 755 27.69 -3.18 -18.41
C GLY A 755 27.04 -1.78 -18.34
N VAL A 756 25.72 -1.70 -18.40
CA VAL A 756 24.98 -0.44 -18.40
C VAL A 756 24.63 -0.06 -16.97
N CYS A 757 25.08 1.09 -16.49
CA CYS A 757 24.80 1.56 -15.13
C CYS A 757 23.68 2.60 -15.14
N LEU A 758 22.68 2.44 -14.27
CA LEU A 758 21.67 3.49 -14.04
C LEU A 758 22.36 4.79 -13.64
N TRP A 759 21.98 5.88 -14.30
CA TRP A 759 22.57 7.19 -14.09
C TRP A 759 21.57 8.24 -14.55
N MET A 760 20.94 8.88 -13.58
CA MET A 760 19.83 9.83 -13.75
C MET A 760 20.03 11.04 -12.83
N PRO A 761 21.11 11.83 -13.03
CA PRO A 761 21.29 13.08 -12.31
C PRO A 761 20.14 14.05 -12.60
N GLN A 762 19.85 14.92 -11.64
CA GLN A 762 18.82 15.94 -11.76
C GLN A 762 19.11 16.84 -12.97
N GLY A 763 18.10 17.03 -13.82
CA GLY A 763 18.24 17.82 -15.05
C GLY A 763 19.12 17.19 -16.13
N VAL A 764 19.27 15.86 -16.18
CA VAL A 764 20.01 15.15 -17.25
C VAL A 764 19.48 15.47 -18.66
N LEU A 765 18.17 15.71 -18.77
CA LEU A 765 17.50 16.14 -19.99
C LEU A 765 16.28 16.99 -19.64
N GLU A 766 15.84 17.77 -20.61
CA GLU A 766 14.53 18.45 -20.62
C GLU A 766 13.64 17.76 -21.67
N CYS A 767 12.36 17.58 -21.35
CA CYS A 767 11.35 16.99 -22.22
C CYS A 767 10.10 17.86 -22.17
N ASP A 768 9.64 18.36 -23.31
CA ASP A 768 8.50 19.28 -23.40
C ASP A 768 7.11 18.59 -23.29
N GLN A 769 7.09 17.29 -22.95
CA GLN A 769 5.88 16.50 -22.78
C GLN A 769 5.78 15.87 -21.40
N VAL A 770 4.76 16.29 -20.64
CA VAL A 770 4.46 15.82 -19.27
C VAL A 770 4.11 14.32 -19.20
N GLU A 771 3.58 13.78 -20.29
CA GLU A 771 3.16 12.37 -20.41
C GLU A 771 4.31 11.38 -20.51
N LEU A 772 5.52 11.86 -20.82
CA LEU A 772 6.69 11.00 -20.93
C LEU A 772 7.48 11.00 -19.63
N ASN A 773 7.44 9.86 -18.95
CA ASN A 773 8.48 9.55 -17.96
C ASN A 773 9.71 9.02 -18.70
N TYR A 774 10.89 9.13 -18.08
CA TYR A 774 12.11 8.58 -18.64
C TYR A 774 13.00 7.88 -17.60
N LEU A 775 13.82 6.96 -18.09
CA LEU A 775 14.92 6.34 -17.37
C LEU A 775 16.20 6.51 -18.18
N THR A 776 17.27 6.97 -17.54
CA THR A 776 18.59 7.14 -18.17
C THR A 776 19.64 6.21 -17.56
N ALA A 777 20.59 5.82 -18.40
CA ALA A 777 21.72 4.99 -18.01
C ALA A 777 22.94 5.28 -18.89
N ARG A 778 24.12 4.87 -18.44
CA ARG A 778 25.40 5.06 -19.15
C ARG A 778 26.15 3.74 -19.31
N GLY A 779 26.99 3.63 -20.33
CA GLY A 779 27.89 2.48 -20.53
C GLY A 779 28.64 2.55 -21.85
N ASP A 780 29.92 2.19 -21.87
CA ASP A 780 30.78 2.18 -23.06
C ASP A 780 30.76 3.48 -23.89
N GLY A 781 30.85 4.65 -23.25
CA GLY A 781 30.79 5.96 -23.94
C GLY A 781 29.45 6.24 -24.62
N ARG A 782 28.36 5.61 -24.13
CA ARG A 782 26.99 5.78 -24.60
C ARG A 782 26.08 6.27 -23.48
N LEU A 783 25.10 7.11 -23.87
CA LEU A 783 23.92 7.44 -23.09
C LEU A 783 22.75 6.59 -23.59
N PHE A 784 22.02 5.99 -22.66
CA PHE A 784 20.81 5.22 -22.90
C PHE A 784 19.63 5.95 -22.28
N ILE A 785 18.54 6.09 -23.03
CA ILE A 785 17.31 6.75 -22.58
C ILE A 785 16.13 5.86 -22.96
N ALA A 786 15.22 5.60 -22.03
CA ALA A 786 13.94 4.96 -22.28
C ALA A 786 12.82 5.92 -21.89
N PHE A 787 12.00 6.31 -22.86
CA PHE A 787 10.79 7.10 -22.65
C PHE A 787 9.59 6.16 -22.51
N ALA A 788 8.81 6.34 -21.45
CA ALA A 788 7.61 5.57 -21.13
C ALA A 788 6.39 6.50 -21.13
N ASN A 789 5.49 6.30 -22.09
CA ASN A 789 4.31 7.13 -22.28
C ASN A 789 3.20 6.71 -21.31
N GLN A 790 2.73 7.66 -20.49
CA GLN A 790 1.65 7.45 -19.54
C GLN A 790 0.26 7.77 -20.12
N SER A 791 0.20 8.35 -21.32
CA SER A 791 -1.02 8.63 -22.05
C SER A 791 -1.57 7.41 -22.79
N LYS A 792 -2.89 7.42 -23.01
CA LYS A 792 -3.61 6.51 -23.92
C LYS A 792 -3.49 6.91 -25.39
N GLU A 793 -2.79 7.99 -25.68
CA GLU A 793 -2.53 8.50 -27.02
C GLU A 793 -1.03 8.48 -27.35
N GLU A 794 -0.68 8.51 -28.63
CA GLU A 794 0.71 8.70 -29.04
C GLU A 794 1.19 10.11 -28.69
N VAL A 795 2.39 10.19 -28.10
CA VAL A 795 3.00 11.45 -27.69
C VAL A 795 4.29 11.65 -28.48
N THR A 796 4.51 12.88 -28.94
CA THR A 796 5.77 13.32 -29.55
C THR A 796 6.34 14.47 -28.74
N ALA A 797 7.62 14.36 -28.37
CA ALA A 797 8.31 15.33 -27.53
C ALA A 797 9.62 15.79 -28.17
N ASN A 798 9.96 17.06 -27.96
CA ASN A 798 11.31 17.55 -28.14
C ASN A 798 12.11 17.33 -26.86
N VAL A 799 13.32 16.83 -27.03
CA VAL A 799 14.23 16.49 -25.95
C VAL A 799 15.52 17.27 -26.13
N THR A 800 15.96 17.92 -25.05
CA THR A 800 17.24 18.63 -24.97
C THR A 800 18.09 17.98 -23.90
N LEU A 801 19.27 17.50 -24.28
CA LEU A 801 20.24 16.92 -23.35
C LEU A 801 21.05 18.02 -22.64
N ASN A 802 21.36 17.81 -21.37
CA ASN A 802 22.16 18.75 -20.61
C ASN A 802 23.66 18.66 -20.97
N GLY A 803 24.14 19.61 -21.78
CA GLY A 803 25.53 19.69 -22.23
C GLY A 803 26.58 19.91 -21.14
N LYS A 804 26.19 20.28 -19.91
CA LYS A 804 27.12 20.34 -18.77
C LYS A 804 27.39 18.96 -18.16
N LEU A 805 26.40 18.06 -18.22
CA LEU A 805 26.49 16.70 -17.71
C LEU A 805 26.94 15.70 -18.78
N ILE A 806 26.61 15.99 -20.04
CA ILE A 806 26.87 15.14 -21.20
C ILE A 806 27.75 15.93 -22.18
N GLY A 807 29.04 15.64 -22.16
CA GLY A 807 30.04 16.24 -23.04
C GLY A 807 29.99 15.71 -24.47
N GLY A 808 30.64 16.45 -25.36
CA GLY A 808 30.75 16.11 -26.78
C GLY A 808 29.49 16.35 -27.60
N LEU A 809 28.46 17.03 -27.09
CA LEU A 809 27.20 17.27 -27.81
C LEU A 809 27.24 18.42 -28.84
N SER A 810 28.11 19.42 -28.66
CA SER A 810 28.12 20.65 -29.47
C SER A 810 28.76 20.50 -30.84
N GLY A 811 28.18 21.15 -31.87
CA GLY A 811 28.74 21.29 -33.21
C GLY A 811 28.84 19.98 -34.00
N GLN A 812 28.23 18.90 -33.53
CA GLN A 812 28.34 17.56 -34.12
C GLN A 812 26.97 16.89 -34.23
N ALA A 813 26.64 16.37 -35.43
CA ALA A 813 25.53 15.43 -35.59
C ALA A 813 25.94 14.07 -34.99
N LYS A 814 25.33 13.66 -33.89
CA LYS A 814 25.57 12.34 -33.28
C LYS A 814 24.70 11.28 -33.95
N ARG A 815 25.31 10.13 -34.22
CA ARG A 815 24.58 8.92 -34.65
C ARG A 815 23.99 8.24 -33.42
N ALA A 816 22.67 8.35 -33.28
CA ALA A 816 21.91 7.62 -32.29
C ALA A 816 21.13 6.47 -32.94
N LYS A 817 20.67 5.54 -32.10
CA LYS A 817 19.76 4.46 -32.50
C LYS A 817 18.49 4.61 -31.70
N VAL A 818 17.34 4.58 -32.38
CA VAL A 818 16.02 4.60 -31.75
C VAL A 818 15.33 3.25 -31.92
N ARG A 819 14.60 2.84 -30.89
CA ARG A 819 13.79 1.63 -30.85
C ARG A 819 12.41 1.96 -30.32
N GLN A 820 11.40 1.94 -31.19
CA GLN A 820 10.01 2.14 -30.81
C GLN A 820 9.34 0.79 -30.53
N GLN A 821 8.59 0.66 -29.44
CA GLN A 821 7.82 -0.54 -29.07
C GLN A 821 8.60 -1.86 -29.16
N ASN A 822 9.82 -1.87 -28.65
CA ASN A 822 10.70 -3.05 -28.71
C ASN A 822 11.01 -3.58 -30.12
N SER A 823 10.73 -2.81 -31.18
CA SER A 823 10.95 -3.21 -32.59
C SER A 823 12.43 -3.18 -32.97
N ALA A 824 12.77 -3.30 -34.25
CA ALA A 824 14.15 -3.18 -34.72
C ALA A 824 14.71 -1.76 -34.51
N ARG A 825 16.01 -1.67 -34.26
CA ARG A 825 16.72 -0.39 -34.14
C ARG A 825 16.71 0.37 -35.49
N LYS A 826 16.47 1.68 -35.45
CA LYS A 826 16.56 2.59 -36.59
C LYS A 826 17.56 3.71 -36.29
N PRO A 827 18.24 4.28 -37.29
CA PRO A 827 19.06 5.47 -37.09
C PRO A 827 18.21 6.65 -36.60
N LEU A 828 18.76 7.45 -35.69
CA LEU A 828 18.23 8.74 -35.25
C LEU A 828 19.40 9.75 -35.28
N SER A 829 19.16 10.93 -35.84
CA SER A 829 20.13 12.02 -35.80
C SER A 829 19.86 12.90 -34.59
N ILE A 830 20.91 13.27 -33.87
CA ILE A 830 20.85 14.23 -32.76
C ILE A 830 21.77 15.39 -33.10
N ALA A 831 21.25 16.61 -33.05
CA ALA A 831 21.98 17.83 -33.39
C ALA A 831 22.05 18.72 -32.15
N ASP A 832 23.26 19.08 -31.72
CA ASP A 832 23.50 19.93 -30.55
C ASP A 832 22.77 19.45 -29.28
N GLY A 833 22.69 18.13 -29.08
CA GLY A 833 21.98 17.52 -27.95
C GLY A 833 20.45 17.57 -28.05
N VAL A 834 19.89 18.02 -29.17
CA VAL A 834 18.44 18.14 -29.38
C VAL A 834 17.95 17.07 -30.36
N PHE A 835 16.81 16.46 -30.04
CA PHE A 835 16.12 15.51 -30.92
C PHE A 835 14.63 15.40 -30.59
N THR A 836 13.86 14.88 -31.53
CA THR A 836 12.44 14.57 -31.33
C THR A 836 12.26 13.07 -31.10
N VAL A 837 11.39 12.71 -30.16
CA VAL A 837 11.02 11.31 -29.88
C VAL A 837 9.51 11.14 -29.95
N THR A 838 9.07 10.09 -30.63
CA THR A 838 7.66 9.68 -30.67
C THR A 838 7.50 8.37 -29.91
N VAL A 839 6.49 8.30 -29.04
CA VAL A 839 6.18 7.15 -28.18
C VAL A 839 4.70 6.81 -28.31
N LYS A 840 4.38 5.62 -28.82
CA LYS A 840 2.98 5.16 -28.93
C LYS A 840 2.28 5.17 -27.57
N ALA A 841 0.95 5.28 -27.60
CA ALA A 841 0.06 5.13 -26.46
C ALA A 841 0.50 3.99 -25.54
N GLN A 842 0.64 4.29 -24.25
CA GLN A 842 1.03 3.33 -23.22
C GLN A 842 2.21 2.43 -23.62
N GLY A 843 3.21 2.97 -24.33
CA GLY A 843 4.35 2.16 -24.72
C GLY A 843 5.68 2.83 -24.45
N ILE A 844 6.71 2.30 -25.11
CA ILE A 844 8.11 2.66 -24.84
C ILE A 844 8.85 3.00 -26.13
N THR A 845 9.73 4.00 -26.04
CA THR A 845 10.74 4.28 -27.06
C THR A 845 12.09 4.42 -26.38
N SER A 846 13.08 3.68 -26.85
CA SER A 846 14.46 3.77 -26.36
C SER A 846 15.36 4.47 -27.37
N VAL A 847 16.27 5.30 -26.87
CA VAL A 847 17.31 6.00 -27.64
C VAL A 847 18.67 5.63 -27.06
N GLU A 848 19.60 5.21 -27.92
CA GLU A 848 21.00 4.93 -27.60
C GLU A 848 21.89 5.92 -28.34
N ILE A 849 22.66 6.72 -27.62
CA ILE A 849 23.49 7.80 -28.17
C ILE A 849 24.94 7.46 -27.91
N GLY A 850 25.73 7.29 -28.96
CA GLY A 850 27.16 6.97 -28.84
C GLY A 850 28.07 8.17 -29.03
N GLY A 851 29.31 8.04 -28.54
CA GLY A 851 30.33 9.08 -28.67
C GLY A 851 30.02 10.31 -27.81
N VAL A 852 29.49 10.07 -26.61
CA VAL A 852 29.24 11.09 -25.58
C VAL A 852 30.24 10.92 -24.45
N GLU A 853 30.56 12.02 -23.78
CA GLU A 853 31.45 12.02 -22.61
C GLU A 853 30.59 12.20 -21.35
N ILE A 854 30.59 11.20 -20.47
CA ILE A 854 29.90 11.24 -19.18
C ILE A 854 30.94 10.94 -18.13
N ASN A 855 31.17 11.88 -17.22
CA ASN A 855 32.13 11.78 -16.13
C ASN A 855 31.38 11.81 -14.80
N PRO A 856 30.91 10.65 -14.30
CA PRO A 856 30.21 10.58 -13.05
C PRO A 856 31.13 10.95 -11.89
N THR A 857 30.61 11.65 -10.89
CA THR A 857 31.42 12.22 -9.80
C THR A 857 31.43 11.38 -8.54
N PHE A 858 30.32 10.70 -8.21
CA PHE A 858 30.15 9.95 -6.97
C PHE A 858 30.08 8.44 -7.20
N GLN A 859 29.25 8.01 -8.15
CA GLN A 859 28.95 6.62 -8.41
C GLN A 859 30.21 5.73 -8.61
N PRO A 860 31.27 6.17 -9.33
CA PRO A 860 32.48 5.36 -9.52
C PRO A 860 33.21 5.07 -8.20
N GLY A 861 33.15 5.97 -7.22
CA GLY A 861 33.77 5.79 -5.91
C GLY A 861 33.13 4.66 -5.09
N ILE A 862 31.85 4.36 -5.33
CA ILE A 862 31.16 3.22 -4.71
C ILE A 862 31.30 1.94 -5.56
N LEU A 863 31.05 2.03 -6.87
CA LEU A 863 31.10 0.86 -7.75
C LEU A 863 32.52 0.32 -7.95
N GLY A 864 33.55 1.15 -7.80
CA GLY A 864 34.95 0.77 -7.92
C GLY A 864 35.59 0.21 -6.64
N ARG A 865 34.79 -0.06 -5.59
CA ARG A 865 35.32 -0.56 -4.30
C ARG A 865 35.68 -2.05 -4.30
N GLU A 866 35.30 -2.78 -5.35
CA GLU A 866 35.63 -4.20 -5.49
C GLU A 866 37.15 -4.42 -5.33
N GLY A 867 37.53 -5.36 -4.46
CA GLY A 867 38.95 -5.69 -4.22
C GLY A 867 39.72 -4.68 -3.35
N ARG A 868 39.08 -3.66 -2.76
CA ARG A 868 39.72 -2.86 -1.69
C ARG A 868 40.17 -3.78 -0.56
N ALA A 869 41.38 -3.54 -0.06
CA ALA A 869 41.93 -4.32 1.05
C ALA A 869 41.09 -4.11 2.31
N SER A 870 40.56 -5.19 2.86
CA SER A 870 39.68 -5.15 4.02
C SER A 870 40.45 -4.81 5.29
N TRP A 871 39.76 -4.19 6.23
CA TRP A 871 40.27 -3.99 7.59
C TRP A 871 40.01 -5.22 8.45
N SER A 872 40.99 -5.58 9.29
CA SER A 872 40.91 -6.66 10.26
C SER A 872 41.54 -6.25 11.61
N PRO A 873 40.82 -6.38 12.73
CA PRO A 873 39.36 -6.59 12.76
C PRO A 873 38.64 -5.46 12.01
N ASP A 874 37.39 -5.67 11.60
CA ASP A 874 36.53 -4.67 10.97
C ASP A 874 35.53 -4.04 11.95
N TYR A 875 35.39 -4.69 13.12
CA TYR A 875 34.51 -4.32 14.21
C TYR A 875 35.14 -4.72 15.56
N LEU A 876 35.07 -3.82 16.53
CA LEU A 876 35.60 -3.99 17.89
C LEU A 876 34.53 -3.68 18.95
N GLU A 877 34.56 -4.42 20.05
CA GLU A 877 33.79 -4.15 21.26
C GLU A 877 34.76 -3.86 22.41
N MET A 878 34.65 -2.67 23.00
CA MET A 878 35.55 -2.22 24.06
C MET A 878 34.79 -2.13 25.38
N PRO A 879 35.37 -2.54 26.52
CA PRO A 879 34.74 -2.37 27.83
C PRO A 879 34.54 -0.91 28.22
N PHE A 880 35.46 -0.02 27.83
CA PHE A 880 35.42 1.41 28.15
C PHE A 880 34.15 2.07 27.58
N GLY A 881 33.25 2.53 28.45
CA GLY A 881 31.95 3.09 28.05
C GLY A 881 31.10 2.14 27.18
N ASN A 882 31.40 0.84 27.19
CA ASN A 882 30.91 -0.15 26.24
C ASN A 882 31.05 0.30 24.77
N ALA A 883 32.17 0.92 24.40
CA ALA A 883 32.36 1.45 23.05
C ALA A 883 32.30 0.38 21.97
N ARG A 884 31.90 0.80 20.77
CA ARG A 884 31.92 0.03 19.52
C ARG A 884 32.68 0.82 18.49
N ALA A 885 33.57 0.16 17.76
CA ALA A 885 34.33 0.77 16.67
C ALA A 885 34.20 -0.08 15.42
N MET A 886 34.09 0.55 14.24
CA MET A 886 33.94 -0.13 12.97
C MET A 886 34.50 0.67 11.78
N MET A 887 34.82 -0.04 10.70
CA MET A 887 35.29 0.54 9.44
C MET A 887 34.17 0.64 8.41
N LEU A 888 33.66 1.86 8.20
CA LEU A 888 32.56 2.17 7.30
C LEU A 888 33.06 2.72 5.95
N PRO A 889 32.31 2.54 4.86
CA PRO A 889 32.65 3.16 3.59
C PRO A 889 32.43 4.67 3.70
N GLY A 890 33.49 5.47 3.60
CA GLY A 890 33.39 6.92 3.37
C GLY A 890 33.26 7.23 1.87
N LEU A 891 33.27 8.53 1.52
CA LEU A 891 33.14 8.97 0.13
C LEU A 891 34.36 8.54 -0.71
N ASP A 892 35.55 9.02 -0.32
CA ASP A 892 36.81 8.75 -1.02
C ASP A 892 37.67 7.72 -0.29
N THR A 893 37.47 7.58 1.02
CA THR A 893 38.23 6.72 1.92
C THR A 893 37.32 5.75 2.68
N ASP A 894 37.89 4.89 3.52
CA ASP A 894 37.13 4.32 4.64
C ASP A 894 37.08 5.32 5.80
N ASN A 895 36.10 5.16 6.67
CA ASN A 895 35.94 5.95 7.89
C ASN A 895 35.95 5.00 9.10
N ALA A 896 36.74 5.34 10.11
CA ALA A 896 36.62 4.75 11.42
C ALA A 896 35.46 5.43 12.15
N TYR A 897 34.40 4.68 12.41
CA TYR A 897 33.24 5.13 13.18
C TYR A 897 33.25 4.48 14.56
N ILE A 898 33.27 5.30 15.60
CA ILE A 898 33.38 4.88 17.01
C ILE A 898 32.25 5.53 17.80
N TYR A 899 31.51 4.76 18.59
CA TYR A 899 30.47 5.30 19.47
C TYR A 899 30.45 4.60 20.83
N LEU A 900 29.92 5.26 21.85
CA LEU A 900 29.78 4.71 23.21
C LEU A 900 28.32 4.38 23.54
N GLN A 901 28.12 3.34 24.36
CA GLN A 901 26.79 3.08 24.95
C GLN A 901 26.58 3.84 26.25
N ALA A 902 27.68 4.17 26.95
CA ALA A 902 27.67 5.09 28.08
C ALA A 902 27.07 6.43 27.67
N ASP A 903 26.33 7.05 28.60
CA ASP A 903 25.63 8.30 28.36
C ASP A 903 26.14 9.46 29.20
N ASP A 904 25.49 10.61 29.06
CA ASP A 904 25.78 11.84 29.81
C ASP A 904 25.56 11.76 31.35
N ALA A 905 25.14 10.60 31.89
CA ALA A 905 25.22 10.35 33.33
C ALA A 905 26.56 9.74 33.75
N GLU A 906 27.33 9.17 32.83
CA GLU A 906 28.64 8.59 33.09
C GLU A 906 29.75 9.57 32.72
N PHE A 907 29.70 10.10 31.50
CA PHE A 907 30.68 11.05 30.99
C PHE A 907 30.07 12.43 30.79
N SER A 908 30.88 13.48 30.93
CA SER A 908 30.54 14.86 30.55
C SER A 908 31.15 15.22 29.20
N ALA A 909 32.32 14.65 28.88
CA ALA A 909 32.95 14.73 27.57
C ALA A 909 33.77 13.45 27.31
N VAL A 910 33.93 13.10 26.05
CA VAL A 910 34.76 11.99 25.58
C VAL A 910 35.70 12.51 24.50
N THR A 911 36.96 12.13 24.61
CA THR A 911 38.03 12.50 23.70
C THR A 911 38.53 11.26 22.98
N LEU A 912 38.49 11.27 21.65
CA LEU A 912 39.15 10.29 20.80
C LEU A 912 40.57 10.77 20.49
N HIS A 913 41.57 10.03 20.95
CA HIS A 913 42.93 10.14 20.47
C HIS A 913 43.16 9.07 19.41
N TYR A 914 43.64 9.44 18.22
CA TYR A 914 43.92 8.48 17.16
C TYR A 914 45.23 8.78 16.45
N ALA A 915 45.82 7.74 15.86
CA ALA A 915 47.01 7.85 15.04
C ALA A 915 46.87 7.05 13.75
N GLN A 916 47.27 7.69 12.64
CA GLN A 916 47.39 7.09 11.32
C GLN A 916 48.57 7.74 10.59
N ASN A 917 49.30 6.97 9.77
CA ASN A 917 50.47 7.47 9.04
C ASN A 917 51.53 8.19 9.90
N GLY A 918 51.69 7.78 11.16
CA GLY A 918 52.63 8.38 12.10
C GLY A 918 52.21 9.75 12.67
N ALA A 919 51.04 10.27 12.28
CA ALA A 919 50.46 11.49 12.84
C ALA A 919 49.45 11.15 13.95
N SER A 920 49.58 11.82 15.09
CA SER A 920 48.64 11.72 16.22
C SER A 920 47.68 12.90 16.23
N ASN A 921 46.39 12.63 16.42
CA ASN A 921 45.30 13.59 16.37
C ASN A 921 44.34 13.39 17.55
N THR A 922 43.53 14.40 17.84
CA THR A 922 42.56 14.39 18.94
C THR A 922 41.24 15.02 18.51
N VAL A 923 40.11 14.41 18.86
CA VAL A 923 38.74 14.94 18.66
C VAL A 923 38.01 14.86 19.99
N VAL A 924 37.30 15.91 20.38
CA VAL A 924 36.52 15.98 21.63
C VAL A 924 35.04 16.07 21.28
N ASP A 925 34.22 15.30 21.99
CA ASP A 925 32.76 15.36 21.95
C ASP A 925 32.23 15.60 23.37
N ASP A 926 31.58 16.73 23.59
CA ASP A 926 31.07 17.19 24.88
C ASP A 926 29.54 17.05 24.99
N ALA A 927 28.87 16.42 24.01
CA ALA A 927 27.43 16.26 23.99
C ALA A 927 27.01 14.84 23.61
N TYR A 928 26.22 14.19 24.47
CA TYR A 928 25.65 12.89 24.15
C TYR A 928 24.65 12.98 22.98
N PRO A 929 24.68 12.06 22.00
CA PRO A 929 25.46 10.81 21.95
C PRO A 929 26.93 10.97 21.55
N TYR A 930 27.84 10.32 22.30
CA TYR A 930 29.27 10.36 22.03
C TYR A 930 29.65 9.51 20.82
N GLU A 931 29.98 10.17 19.71
CA GLU A 931 30.22 9.54 18.42
C GLU A 931 31.35 10.23 17.65
N PHE A 932 32.23 9.42 17.05
CA PHE A 932 33.38 9.91 16.30
C PHE A 932 33.41 9.26 14.93
N THR A 933 33.59 10.09 13.91
CA THR A 933 33.77 9.66 12.52
C THR A 933 35.07 10.25 12.01
N VAL A 934 36.03 9.39 11.70
CA VAL A 934 37.37 9.80 11.26
C VAL A 934 37.67 9.21 9.89
N PRO A 935 37.88 10.03 8.85
CA PRO A 935 38.40 9.56 7.57
C PRO A 935 39.77 8.91 7.74
N VAL A 936 39.92 7.70 7.20
CA VAL A 936 41.14 6.92 7.28
C VAL A 936 41.91 7.08 5.98
N ASP A 937 43.16 7.51 6.07
CA ASP A 937 44.01 7.72 4.90
C ASP A 937 44.16 6.42 4.10
N ASP A 938 44.00 6.49 2.77
CA ASP A 938 44.10 5.33 1.89
C ASP A 938 45.51 4.70 1.89
N ALA A 939 46.56 5.41 2.30
CA ALA A 939 47.90 4.86 2.50
C ALA A 939 48.12 4.24 3.89
N ALA A 940 47.19 4.43 4.84
CA ALA A 940 47.33 3.92 6.19
C ALA A 940 47.20 2.39 6.25
N ALA A 941 48.29 1.74 6.65
CA ALA A 941 48.31 0.31 6.97
C ALA A 941 47.62 0.00 8.31
N GLU A 942 47.59 0.96 9.24
CA GLU A 942 46.95 0.83 10.54
C GLU A 942 46.27 2.14 10.98
N PHE A 943 45.18 2.01 11.72
CA PHE A 943 44.51 3.08 12.44
C PHE A 943 44.48 2.70 13.94
N LYS A 944 45.21 3.44 14.77
CA LYS A 944 45.27 3.22 16.24
C LYS A 944 44.42 4.26 16.95
N PHE A 945 43.77 3.88 18.04
CA PHE A 945 43.00 4.83 18.83
C PHE A 945 42.88 4.47 20.31
N VAL A 946 42.64 5.51 21.12
CA VAL A 946 42.37 5.46 22.56
C VAL A 946 41.22 6.43 22.86
N LEU A 947 40.28 5.99 23.70
CA LEU A 947 39.22 6.86 24.23
C LEU A 947 39.61 7.36 25.61
N GLU A 948 39.44 8.65 25.85
CA GLU A 948 39.56 9.29 27.16
C GLU A 948 38.21 9.88 27.55
N GLY A 949 37.65 9.49 28.69
CA GLY A 949 36.38 10.01 29.19
C GLY A 949 36.59 10.87 30.42
N LEU A 950 36.01 12.08 30.43
CA LEU A 950 35.85 12.91 31.61
C LEU A 950 34.52 12.59 32.25
N SER A 951 34.52 11.87 33.38
CA SER A 951 33.30 11.51 34.09
C SER A 951 32.59 12.74 34.65
N VAL A 952 31.29 12.59 34.93
CA VAL A 952 30.47 13.67 35.53
C VAL A 952 30.96 14.13 36.91
N ASP A 953 31.75 13.31 37.62
CA ASP A 953 32.41 13.66 38.90
C ASP A 953 33.82 14.26 38.72
N GLY A 954 34.23 14.56 37.48
CA GLY A 954 35.47 15.25 37.14
C GLY A 954 36.72 14.37 37.09
N LYS A 955 36.57 13.03 37.05
CA LYS A 955 37.70 12.10 36.91
C LYS A 955 37.93 11.77 35.44
N THR A 956 39.19 11.54 35.08
CA THR A 956 39.56 11.10 33.74
C THR A 956 39.90 9.62 33.75
N ALA A 957 39.39 8.87 32.78
CA ALA A 957 39.74 7.47 32.55
C ALA A 957 40.06 7.26 31.05
N ARG A 958 40.96 6.32 30.76
CA ARG A 958 41.36 5.97 29.38
C ARG A 958 41.11 4.51 29.08
N SER A 959 40.76 4.21 27.83
CA SER A 959 40.70 2.85 27.31
C SER A 959 42.11 2.27 27.07
N GLU A 960 42.18 0.96 26.82
CA GLU A 960 43.34 0.37 26.17
C GLU A 960 43.46 0.90 24.71
N GLU A 961 44.67 0.82 24.15
CA GLU A 961 44.90 1.15 22.74
C GLU A 961 44.36 0.04 21.84
N GLU A 962 43.42 0.42 20.97
CA GLU A 962 42.86 -0.45 19.96
C GLU A 962 43.40 -0.11 18.57
N ARG A 963 43.29 -1.06 17.65
CA ARG A 963 43.75 -0.84 16.28
C ARG A 963 42.94 -1.59 15.24
N PHE A 964 42.83 -0.97 14.07
CA PHE A 964 42.45 -1.62 12.83
C PHE A 964 43.68 -1.76 11.94
N ARG A 965 43.85 -2.91 11.28
CA ARG A 965 44.92 -3.14 10.31
C ARG A 965 44.32 -3.45 8.96
N ARG A 966 44.88 -2.87 7.90
CA ARG A 966 44.50 -3.24 6.55
C ARG A 966 45.17 -4.56 6.18
N ALA A 967 44.46 -5.47 5.52
CA ALA A 967 45.03 -6.70 5.02
C ALA A 967 46.19 -6.38 4.05
N GLU A 968 47.31 -7.11 4.17
CA GLU A 968 48.37 -7.06 3.16
C GLU A 968 47.79 -7.58 1.83
N GLN A 969 47.96 -6.80 0.76
CA GLN A 969 47.44 -7.14 -0.58
C GLN A 969 48.20 -8.31 -1.23
#